data_AF-A0A286TXR9-F1
#
_entry.id   AF-A0A286TXR9-F1
#
_cell.length_a   1.000
_cell.length_b   1.000
_cell.length_c   1.000
_cell.angle_alpha   90.00
_cell.angle_beta   90.00
_cell.angle_gamma   90.00
#
_symmetry.space_group_name_H-M   'P 1'
#
loop_
_entity.id
_entity.type
_entity.pdbx_description
1 polymer ?
#
loop_
_entity_poly.entity_id
_entity_poly.type
_entity_poly.pdbx_seq_one_letter_code
_entity_poly.pdbx_strand_id
1 'polypeptide(L)'
;MGKQIKLIVRVLLLSGILFLLSWGEDVLANHGNLNEHVTNGKDFLKVFDFVNSNSEFEAALVVDPNHEEANFYYSFTRIAVLLSSTELNNLLDGFGVDPQGRDIQNWTADFQRDIDGKIVLPANSPTGDLVVNYLETILLLQVEGALVNLSKVGNNFSSSFSFGDGIIDFDYGDAAFYNAFLLFSKLVMGLVMSYDFGVDIDDIVSNFNYTHCFTIIEVLNTYVNLLELLPVNYLSQSGTALYNAVEMYKAASTYVINETDNQSDDFIVIDNEDLESEDYFRNILVEIQSSLSGPTLINLGKKQSWVLQDDFLFGGGEMRVSLNKNGNQIEDGEYTKNNYNWPSPLGVPCYGDVRNFHIIGNSISFDIINEDVGFDCPCDIQFTGTLNNALDQIISGTYNGVNNSGVISGSFTGLLSDNDIYRYNVDLGSLFFTNYNLKNYIPIISKDVDCNVDIVSYPDDTFGGVLPDGIPNEPNISVLPLNHNFGCVNVGNTSTVQTFTISNTGTNDLVIGVVGLTGATPLQFNIKNNNCSMLTIPPSGNCSIDIVFSPTSTGSKSANLSIPSNDPDIPTMDISISGTSKTELCPCAIVLQDNPSDLKLLQRYRDESLSKTNIGKLLTKLFYMVSAKAVETLNDNPELIAEARSLIDKNRKDVSDVLDGRDGVIYNTDEIVSFLSNYANDSPPLLKVILNVIKKDMLQKKKRGELFFGFKLE
;
A
#
# COMPACT_ATOMS: atom_id res chain seq x y z
N MET A 1 26.45 14.21 5.92
CA MET A 1 25.72 15.39 6.42
C MET A 1 25.17 15.11 7.81
N GLY A 2 24.77 13.86 8.12
CA GLY A 2 24.34 13.49 9.47
C GLY A 2 25.46 13.41 10.52
N LYS A 3 26.75 13.35 10.14
CA LYS A 3 27.87 13.35 11.11
C LYS A 3 28.31 14.74 11.59
N GLN A 4 28.08 15.84 10.85
CA GLN A 4 28.45 17.18 11.34
C GLN A 4 27.41 17.76 12.32
N ILE A 5 26.14 17.40 12.17
CA ILE A 5 25.06 17.83 13.09
C ILE A 5 25.13 17.07 14.44
N LYS A 6 25.56 15.80 14.45
CA LYS A 6 25.71 15.02 15.70
C LYS A 6 26.92 15.44 16.57
N LEU A 7 27.95 16.08 16.01
CA LEU A 7 29.07 16.60 16.81
C LEU A 7 28.73 17.98 17.43
N ILE A 8 27.95 18.80 16.72
CA ILE A 8 27.47 20.11 17.20
C ILE A 8 26.45 19.94 18.34
N VAL A 9 25.53 18.98 18.23
CA VAL A 9 24.52 18.71 19.28
C VAL A 9 25.13 18.05 20.54
N ARG A 10 26.25 17.33 20.42
CA ARG A 10 26.98 16.78 21.60
C ARG A 10 27.92 17.79 22.28
N VAL A 11 28.38 18.83 21.57
CA VAL A 11 29.18 19.92 22.16
C VAL A 11 28.29 20.99 22.80
N LEU A 12 27.05 21.16 22.35
CA LEU A 12 26.08 22.14 22.89
C LEU A 12 25.34 21.70 24.17
N LEU A 13 25.52 20.45 24.64
CA LEU A 13 24.93 19.98 25.89
C LEU A 13 25.83 20.16 27.13
N LEU A 14 26.97 20.87 27.05
CA LEU A 14 27.84 21.10 28.21
C LEU A 14 28.47 22.51 28.26
N SER A 15 27.62 23.54 28.34
CA SER A 15 27.85 24.79 29.10
C SER A 15 26.64 25.73 28.92
N GLY A 16 25.84 26.13 29.89
CA GLY A 16 25.83 25.89 31.32
C GLY A 16 24.59 26.57 31.90
N ILE A 17 24.13 26.06 33.03
CA ILE A 17 23.19 26.75 33.92
C ILE A 17 23.86 28.04 34.40
N LEU A 18 23.41 29.18 33.87
CA LEU A 18 23.34 30.50 34.52
C LEU A 18 22.89 31.55 33.50
N PHE A 19 21.57 31.70 33.33
CA PHE A 19 20.91 33.00 33.34
C PHE A 19 19.37 32.82 33.43
N LEU A 20 18.92 32.23 34.53
CA LEU A 20 17.67 32.73 35.12
C LEU A 20 18.03 34.05 35.80
N LEU A 21 17.61 35.17 35.22
CA LEU A 21 17.06 36.36 35.88
C LEU A 21 16.94 37.48 34.83
N SER A 22 15.78 38.15 34.88
CA SER A 22 15.33 39.31 34.08
C SER A 22 14.69 38.88 32.74
N TRP A 23 13.37 38.88 32.54
CA TRP A 23 12.23 39.48 33.24
C TRP A 23 11.00 38.57 33.08
N GLY A 24 10.32 38.29 34.20
CA GLY A 24 8.87 38.23 34.16
C GLY A 24 8.32 39.67 34.24
N GLU A 25 7.07 39.82 33.82
CA GLU A 25 6.28 41.06 33.72
C GLU A 25 6.53 41.88 32.43
N ASP A 26 5.76 41.59 31.37
CA ASP A 26 4.67 42.48 30.95
C ASP A 26 3.87 41.83 29.80
N VAL A 27 2.72 41.25 30.16
CA VAL A 27 1.61 41.03 29.21
C VAL A 27 0.92 42.38 29.03
N LEU A 28 1.55 43.30 28.28
CA LEU A 28 0.91 44.52 27.79
C LEU A 28 1.57 44.99 26.50
N ALA A 29 0.82 44.84 25.39
CA ALA A 29 0.83 45.72 24.22
C ALA A 29 2.21 46.20 23.73
N ASN A 30 3.01 45.29 23.18
CA ASN A 30 4.00 45.69 22.19
C ASN A 30 3.38 45.40 20.82
N HIS A 31 2.97 46.45 20.11
CA HIS A 31 2.84 46.36 18.66
C HIS A 31 4.27 46.16 18.12
N GLY A 32 4.76 44.92 18.19
CA GLY A 32 5.93 44.53 17.42
C GLY A 32 5.66 44.89 15.97
N ASN A 33 6.70 45.37 15.29
CA ASN A 33 6.59 45.57 13.86
C ASN A 33 6.22 44.21 13.22
N LEU A 34 5.35 44.19 12.22
CA LEU A 34 4.96 42.98 11.49
C LEU A 34 6.15 42.07 11.16
N ASN A 35 7.26 42.68 10.70
CA ASN A 35 8.50 41.97 10.36
C ASN A 35 9.20 41.35 11.57
N GLU A 36 9.08 41.95 12.76
CA GLU A 36 9.65 41.44 14.00
C GLU A 36 8.93 40.16 14.43
N HIS A 37 7.59 40.16 14.41
CA HIS A 37 6.79 38.98 14.69
C HIS A 37 7.09 37.83 13.71
N VAL A 38 7.16 38.12 12.40
CA VAL A 38 7.51 37.10 11.40
C VAL A 38 8.93 36.55 11.62
N THR A 39 9.90 37.41 11.93
CA THR A 39 11.29 37.00 12.20
C THR A 39 11.38 36.13 13.45
N ASN A 40 10.76 36.57 14.55
CA ASN A 40 10.73 35.82 15.81
C ASN A 40 10.04 34.46 15.62
N GLY A 41 8.92 34.43 14.89
CA GLY A 41 8.21 33.20 14.56
C GLY A 41 9.08 32.18 13.83
N LYS A 42 9.89 32.64 12.86
CA LYS A 42 10.87 31.80 12.14
C LYS A 42 12.03 31.36 13.04
N ASP A 43 12.49 32.21 13.94
CA ASP A 43 13.56 31.86 14.89
C ASP A 43 13.11 30.78 15.89
N PHE A 44 11.86 30.85 16.36
CA PHE A 44 11.27 29.77 17.16
C PHE A 44 11.11 28.46 16.37
N LEU A 45 10.75 28.51 15.08
CA LEU A 45 10.69 27.33 14.21
C LEU A 45 12.04 26.60 14.12
N LYS A 46 13.16 27.35 14.06
CA LYS A 46 14.52 26.76 13.96
C LYS A 46 14.85 25.86 15.15
N VAL A 47 14.24 26.11 16.31
CA VAL A 47 14.41 25.32 17.54
C VAL A 47 13.20 24.43 17.84
N PHE A 48 12.29 24.25 16.88
CA PHE A 48 11.06 23.45 16.98
C PHE A 48 10.10 23.92 18.11
N ASP A 49 10.16 25.20 18.48
CA ASP A 49 9.23 25.79 19.43
C ASP A 49 7.94 26.24 18.72
N PHE A 50 7.09 25.25 18.40
CA PHE A 50 5.85 25.49 17.67
C PHE A 50 4.85 26.37 18.44
N VAL A 51 4.90 26.38 19.78
CA VAL A 51 3.96 27.17 20.60
C VAL A 51 4.26 28.66 20.46
N ASN A 52 5.52 29.05 20.72
CA ASN A 52 5.90 30.45 20.60
C ASN A 52 5.91 30.90 19.14
N SER A 53 6.34 30.04 18.22
CA SER A 53 6.26 30.32 16.80
C SER A 53 4.83 30.60 16.32
N ASN A 54 3.87 29.75 16.72
CA ASN A 54 2.46 29.96 16.39
C ASN A 54 1.93 31.29 16.94
N SER A 55 2.26 31.62 18.19
CA SER A 55 1.84 32.88 18.81
C SER A 55 2.40 34.12 18.10
N GLU A 56 3.65 34.06 17.62
CA GLU A 56 4.27 35.15 16.88
C GLU A 56 3.63 35.36 15.51
N PHE A 57 3.37 34.29 14.76
CA PHE A 57 2.66 34.42 13.48
C PHE A 57 1.20 34.85 13.67
N GLU A 58 0.53 34.42 14.73
CA GLU A 58 -0.80 34.94 15.09
C GLU A 58 -0.74 36.45 15.36
N ALA A 59 0.24 36.91 16.15
CA ALA A 59 0.44 38.33 16.42
C ALA A 59 0.74 39.13 15.14
N ALA A 60 1.54 38.59 14.22
CA ALA A 60 1.77 39.17 12.90
C ALA A 60 0.46 39.35 12.12
N LEU A 61 -0.43 38.34 12.15
CA LEU A 61 -1.72 38.38 11.46
C LEU A 61 -2.76 39.29 12.13
N VAL A 62 -2.59 39.61 13.41
CA VAL A 62 -3.36 40.70 14.07
C VAL A 62 -2.96 42.06 13.49
N VAL A 63 -1.67 42.26 13.15
CA VAL A 63 -1.17 43.50 12.55
C VAL A 63 -1.55 43.61 11.08
N ASP A 64 -1.32 42.55 10.29
CA ASP A 64 -1.72 42.46 8.89
C ASP A 64 -2.32 41.08 8.57
N PRO A 65 -3.67 40.98 8.53
CA PRO A 65 -4.35 39.71 8.25
C PRO A 65 -4.05 39.11 6.87
N ASN A 66 -3.53 39.89 5.91
CA ASN A 66 -3.27 39.46 4.54
C ASN A 66 -1.78 39.26 4.25
N HIS A 67 -0.91 39.35 5.27
CA HIS A 67 0.52 39.14 5.09
C HIS A 67 0.81 37.68 4.67
N GLU A 68 1.29 37.48 3.44
CA GLU A 68 1.38 36.14 2.82
C GLU A 68 2.32 35.20 3.58
N GLU A 69 3.54 35.64 3.91
CA GLU A 69 4.53 34.83 4.64
C GLU A 69 4.04 34.43 6.04
N ALA A 70 3.35 35.33 6.73
CA ALA A 70 2.80 35.05 8.05
C ALA A 70 1.65 34.03 7.94
N ASN A 71 0.79 34.16 6.93
CA ASN A 71 -0.28 33.20 6.67
C ASN A 71 0.27 31.81 6.29
N PHE A 72 1.32 31.75 5.45
CA PHE A 72 1.98 30.50 5.09
C PHE A 72 2.51 29.78 6.33
N TYR A 73 3.37 30.40 7.13
CA TYR A 73 3.92 29.74 8.32
C TYR A 73 2.86 29.47 9.38
N TYR A 74 1.90 30.38 9.59
CA TYR A 74 0.81 30.14 10.55
C TYR A 74 -0.04 28.93 10.19
N SER A 75 -0.29 28.70 8.89
CA SER A 75 -1.05 27.55 8.41
C SER A 75 -0.40 26.21 8.79
N PHE A 76 0.93 26.18 8.93
CA PHE A 76 1.68 25.03 9.41
C PHE A 76 1.71 24.97 10.95
N THR A 77 2.10 26.06 11.61
CA THR A 77 2.33 26.07 13.07
C THR A 77 1.06 25.79 13.87
N ARG A 78 -0.11 26.20 13.36
CA ARG A 78 -1.39 25.96 14.03
C ARG A 78 -1.80 24.48 14.09
N ILE A 79 -1.27 23.66 13.17
CA ILE A 79 -1.41 22.22 13.22
C ILE A 79 -0.29 21.63 14.08
N ALA A 80 0.95 22.09 13.88
CA ALA A 80 2.11 21.60 14.63
C ALA A 80 2.00 21.80 16.14
N VAL A 81 1.35 22.89 16.60
CA VAL A 81 1.12 23.16 18.03
C VAL A 81 0.26 22.09 18.70
N LEU A 82 -0.57 21.36 17.94
CA LEU A 82 -1.37 20.25 18.47
C LEU A 82 -0.51 19.11 19.02
N LEU A 83 0.73 18.96 18.53
CA LEU A 83 1.70 17.98 19.04
C LEU A 83 2.09 18.22 20.50
N SER A 84 1.83 19.42 21.02
CA SER A 84 2.07 19.79 22.42
C SER A 84 0.76 20.12 23.17
N SER A 85 -0.40 19.86 22.55
CA SER A 85 -1.71 20.21 23.12
C SER A 85 -2.11 19.30 24.28
N THR A 86 -2.93 19.85 25.19
CA THR A 86 -3.45 19.06 26.31
C THR A 86 -4.46 18.04 25.82
N GLU A 87 -5.22 18.38 24.78
CA GLU A 87 -6.23 17.55 24.15
C GLU A 87 -5.63 16.28 23.54
N LEU A 88 -4.55 16.42 22.76
CA LEU A 88 -3.82 15.28 22.21
C LEU A 88 -3.18 14.44 23.32
N ASN A 89 -2.59 15.09 24.33
CA ASN A 89 -1.99 14.37 25.44
C ASN A 89 -3.02 13.57 26.25
N ASN A 90 -4.22 14.12 26.49
CA ASN A 90 -5.31 13.41 27.15
C ASN A 90 -5.79 12.21 26.32
N LEU A 91 -5.87 12.36 24.99
CA LEU A 91 -6.24 11.27 24.10
C LEU A 91 -5.20 10.14 24.14
N LEU A 92 -3.92 10.48 24.06
CA LEU A 92 -2.81 9.53 24.13
C LEU A 92 -2.66 8.88 25.52
N ASP A 93 -2.95 9.62 26.60
CA ASP A 93 -3.04 9.07 27.96
C ASP A 93 -4.13 8.01 28.04
N GLY A 94 -5.29 8.29 27.43
CA GLY A 94 -6.37 7.32 27.31
C GLY A 94 -5.92 6.03 26.61
N PHE A 95 -5.14 6.14 25.53
CA PHE A 95 -4.59 4.96 24.84
C PHE A 95 -3.46 4.24 25.60
N GLY A 96 -3.03 4.73 26.76
CA GLY A 96 -1.94 4.11 27.54
C GLY A 96 -0.55 4.36 26.98
N VAL A 97 -0.37 5.40 26.18
CA VAL A 97 0.97 5.86 25.80
C VAL A 97 1.67 6.35 27.07
N ASP A 98 2.94 6.05 27.28
CA ASP A 98 3.63 6.42 28.53
C ASP A 98 3.87 7.94 28.63
N PRO A 99 3.29 8.65 29.62
CA PRO A 99 3.49 10.09 29.76
C PRO A 99 4.95 10.47 30.10
N GLN A 100 5.73 9.60 30.76
CA GLN A 100 7.09 9.94 31.20
C GLN A 100 8.15 9.86 30.09
N GLY A 101 7.81 9.24 28.96
CA GLY A 101 8.66 9.15 27.76
C GLY A 101 8.02 9.71 26.50
N ARG A 102 6.86 10.37 26.61
CA ARG A 102 6.12 10.88 25.46
C ARG A 102 6.65 12.24 25.02
N ASP A 103 7.53 12.21 24.03
CA ASP A 103 7.81 13.36 23.17
C ASP A 103 7.39 13.02 21.75
N ILE A 104 6.30 13.63 21.30
CA ILE A 104 5.71 13.39 19.98
C ILE A 104 6.63 13.94 18.87
N GLN A 105 7.31 15.06 19.11
CA GLN A 105 8.20 15.70 18.15
C GLN A 105 9.46 14.84 17.91
N ASN A 106 9.98 14.23 18.97
CA ASN A 106 11.08 13.27 18.90
C ASN A 106 10.62 11.82 18.71
N TRP A 107 9.32 11.62 18.50
CA TRP A 107 8.67 10.32 18.24
C TRP A 107 9.02 9.25 19.28
N THR A 108 9.12 9.63 20.55
CA THR A 108 9.45 8.72 21.67
C THR A 108 8.22 8.18 22.38
N ALA A 109 7.03 8.63 21.98
CA ALA A 109 5.76 8.06 22.39
C ALA A 109 5.69 6.54 22.10
N ASP A 110 5.60 5.74 23.16
CA ASP A 110 5.36 4.29 23.11
C ASP A 110 4.31 3.91 24.15
N PHE A 111 3.66 2.76 23.97
CA PHE A 111 2.73 2.22 24.94
C PHE A 111 3.45 1.74 26.20
N GLN A 112 2.78 1.84 27.35
CA GLN A 112 3.26 1.19 28.56
C GLN A 112 3.32 -0.33 28.35
N ARG A 113 4.36 -0.97 28.89
CA ARG A 113 4.56 -2.42 28.82
C ARG A 113 4.68 -3.02 30.22
N ASP A 114 4.15 -4.22 30.40
CA ASP A 114 4.33 -4.98 31.63
C ASP A 114 5.72 -5.63 31.70
N ILE A 115 5.96 -6.35 32.79
CA ILE A 115 7.23 -7.06 33.04
C ILE A 115 7.55 -8.14 31.99
N ASP A 116 6.54 -8.60 31.26
CA ASP A 116 6.67 -9.61 30.20
C ASP A 116 6.75 -8.97 28.80
N GLY A 117 6.76 -7.63 28.73
CA GLY A 117 6.88 -6.85 27.50
C GLY A 117 5.58 -6.65 26.73
N LYS A 118 4.43 -7.05 27.30
CA LYS A 118 3.11 -6.87 26.67
C LYS A 118 2.60 -5.45 26.87
N ILE A 119 1.90 -4.92 25.87
CA ILE A 119 1.25 -3.62 25.95
C ILE A 119 0.19 -3.65 27.06
N VAL A 120 0.25 -2.66 27.95
CA VAL A 120 -0.73 -2.44 29.01
C VAL A 120 -1.63 -1.30 28.60
N LEU A 121 -2.91 -1.60 28.39
CA LEU A 121 -3.92 -0.59 28.13
C LEU A 121 -4.58 -0.13 29.44
N PRO A 122 -4.89 1.16 29.62
CA PRO A 122 -5.56 1.67 30.80
C PRO A 122 -7.02 1.21 30.81
N ALA A 123 -7.59 1.01 32.00
CA ALA A 123 -9.03 0.77 32.09
C ALA A 123 -9.81 1.95 31.51
N ASN A 124 -10.72 1.69 30.56
CA ASN A 124 -11.47 2.67 29.77
C ASN A 124 -10.64 3.36 28.68
N SER A 125 -9.88 2.57 27.91
CA SER A 125 -9.26 3.06 26.66
C SER A 125 -10.29 3.82 25.79
N PRO A 126 -9.90 4.91 25.10
CA PRO A 126 -10.75 5.66 24.20
C PRO A 126 -11.50 4.77 23.22
N THR A 127 -12.81 4.98 23.11
CA THR A 127 -13.61 4.41 22.03
C THR A 127 -13.38 5.17 20.73
N GLY A 128 -13.79 4.58 19.61
CA GLY A 128 -13.79 5.25 18.29
C GLY A 128 -14.48 6.63 18.33
N ASP A 129 -15.57 6.78 19.09
CA ASP A 129 -16.29 8.05 19.24
C ASP A 129 -15.42 9.17 19.80
N LEU A 130 -14.53 8.87 20.76
CA LEU A 130 -13.65 9.90 21.33
C LEU A 130 -12.61 10.35 20.30
N VAL A 131 -12.12 9.44 19.46
CA VAL A 131 -11.21 9.76 18.35
C VAL A 131 -11.91 10.62 17.31
N VAL A 132 -13.11 10.23 16.89
CA VAL A 132 -13.94 10.99 15.95
C VAL A 132 -14.21 12.40 16.50
N ASN A 133 -14.56 12.53 17.78
CA ASN A 133 -14.76 13.83 18.42
C ASN A 133 -13.48 14.69 18.42
N TYR A 134 -12.30 14.11 18.67
CA TYR A 134 -11.03 14.84 18.56
C TYR A 134 -10.76 15.29 17.12
N LEU A 135 -11.00 14.41 16.13
CA LEU A 135 -10.84 14.76 14.72
C LEU A 135 -11.77 15.91 14.33
N GLU A 136 -13.04 15.84 14.71
CA GLU A 136 -14.07 16.82 14.35
C GLU A 136 -13.85 18.18 15.05
N THR A 137 -13.64 18.17 16.36
CA THR A 137 -13.67 19.39 17.18
C THR A 137 -12.32 20.06 17.34
N ILE A 138 -11.21 19.35 17.09
CA ILE A 138 -9.86 19.88 17.26
C ILE A 138 -9.12 19.90 15.92
N LEU A 139 -8.87 18.72 15.32
CA LEU A 139 -7.96 18.63 14.18
C LEU A 139 -8.55 19.24 12.91
N LEU A 140 -9.81 18.94 12.59
CA LEU A 140 -10.49 19.46 11.40
C LEU A 140 -10.54 20.99 11.43
N LEU A 141 -10.84 21.60 12.59
CA LEU A 141 -10.86 23.06 12.73
C LEU A 141 -9.49 23.69 12.44
N GLN A 142 -8.40 23.06 12.87
CA GLN A 142 -7.06 23.57 12.55
C GLN A 142 -6.71 23.42 11.07
N VAL A 143 -7.09 22.30 10.46
CA VAL A 143 -6.90 22.08 9.01
C VAL A 143 -7.71 23.09 8.19
N GLU A 144 -8.99 23.31 8.52
CA GLU A 144 -9.82 24.30 7.83
C GLU A 144 -9.28 25.72 8.00
N GLY A 145 -8.84 26.05 9.22
CA GLY A 145 -8.18 27.33 9.46
C GLY A 145 -6.89 27.49 8.66
N ALA A 146 -6.06 26.44 8.57
CA ALA A 146 -4.85 26.45 7.75
C ALA A 146 -5.15 26.67 6.27
N LEU A 147 -6.19 26.03 5.73
CA LEU A 147 -6.65 26.25 4.36
C LEU A 147 -7.09 27.71 4.11
N VAL A 148 -7.76 28.34 5.08
CA VAL A 148 -8.13 29.76 5.01
C VAL A 148 -6.89 30.65 5.01
N ASN A 149 -5.86 30.32 5.79
CA ASN A 149 -4.59 31.05 5.76
C ASN A 149 -3.89 30.88 4.39
N LEU A 150 -3.78 29.65 3.88
CA LEU A 150 -3.16 29.38 2.57
C LEU A 150 -3.90 30.05 1.40
N SER A 151 -5.21 30.25 1.49
CA SER A 151 -5.95 30.99 0.44
C SER A 151 -5.54 32.45 0.26
N LYS A 152 -4.73 32.99 1.18
CA LYS A 152 -4.16 34.34 1.13
C LYS A 152 -2.74 34.36 0.56
N VAL A 153 -2.15 33.22 0.27
CA VAL A 153 -0.81 33.11 -0.33
C VAL A 153 -0.95 33.17 -1.85
N GLY A 154 -0.32 34.16 -2.47
CA GLY A 154 -0.44 34.43 -3.91
C GLY A 154 0.62 33.73 -4.74
N ASN A 155 0.45 33.75 -6.06
CA ASN A 155 1.37 33.11 -7.03
C ASN A 155 2.77 33.75 -7.12
N ASN A 156 2.97 34.92 -6.52
CA ASN A 156 4.28 35.59 -6.41
C ASN A 156 4.90 35.41 -5.02
N PHE A 157 4.33 34.55 -4.18
CA PHE A 157 4.85 34.26 -2.87
C PHE A 157 6.24 33.64 -2.97
N SER A 158 7.14 34.12 -2.12
CA SER A 158 8.48 33.56 -1.94
C SER A 158 8.96 33.88 -0.53
N SER A 159 9.57 32.90 0.14
CA SER A 159 10.11 33.02 1.48
C SER A 159 11.27 32.06 1.68
N SER A 160 12.40 32.58 2.16
CA SER A 160 13.55 31.75 2.51
C SER A 160 13.56 31.38 3.98
N PHE A 161 13.86 30.12 4.30
CA PHE A 161 14.04 29.63 5.66
C PHE A 161 15.44 29.07 5.85
N SER A 162 16.18 29.63 6.81
CA SER A 162 17.51 29.12 7.16
C SER A 162 17.40 28.04 8.22
N PHE A 163 17.97 26.87 7.94
CA PHE A 163 18.03 25.75 8.88
C PHE A 163 19.45 25.15 8.92
N GLY A 164 20.14 25.34 10.04
CA GLY A 164 21.56 25.00 10.15
C GLY A 164 22.42 25.79 9.15
N ASP A 165 23.21 25.08 8.34
CA ASP A 165 24.06 25.67 7.29
C ASP A 165 23.35 25.77 5.92
N GLY A 166 22.09 25.33 5.81
CA GLY A 166 21.29 25.34 4.58
C GLY A 166 20.22 26.43 4.55
N ILE A 167 19.84 26.83 3.34
CA ILE A 167 18.67 27.66 3.06
C ILE A 167 17.71 26.80 2.24
N ILE A 168 16.44 26.83 2.62
CA ILE A 168 15.33 26.24 1.87
C ILE A 168 14.45 27.40 1.44
N ASP A 169 14.16 27.50 0.16
CA ASP A 169 13.22 28.47 -0.37
C ASP A 169 11.83 27.83 -0.45
N PHE A 170 10.83 28.62 -0.08
CA PHE A 170 9.42 28.27 -0.14
C PHE A 170 8.73 29.22 -1.09
N ASP A 171 8.01 28.69 -2.05
CA ASP A 171 7.29 29.49 -3.03
C ASP A 171 5.79 29.15 -3.08
N TYR A 172 5.12 29.64 -4.12
CA TYR A 172 3.71 29.31 -4.31
C TYR A 172 3.48 27.83 -4.66
N GLY A 173 4.38 27.20 -5.42
CA GLY A 173 4.31 25.77 -5.74
C GLY A 173 4.28 24.93 -4.47
N ASP A 174 5.20 25.20 -3.54
CA ASP A 174 5.26 24.56 -2.23
C ASP A 174 3.99 24.78 -1.40
N ALA A 175 3.53 26.02 -1.33
CA ALA A 175 2.32 26.37 -0.61
C ALA A 175 1.08 25.69 -1.20
N ALA A 176 1.02 25.55 -2.53
CA ALA A 176 -0.06 24.88 -3.23
C ALA A 176 -0.03 23.36 -3.02
N PHE A 177 1.14 22.72 -3.03
CA PHE A 177 1.27 21.30 -2.67
C PHE A 177 0.85 21.04 -1.22
N TYR A 178 1.25 21.90 -0.28
CA TYR A 178 0.79 21.80 1.10
C TYR A 178 -0.73 21.99 1.23
N ASN A 179 -1.31 22.91 0.46
CA ASN A 179 -2.77 23.08 0.38
C ASN A 179 -3.46 21.80 -0.14
N ALA A 180 -2.95 21.19 -1.22
CA ALA A 180 -3.45 19.92 -1.75
C ALA A 180 -3.39 18.80 -0.69
N PHE A 181 -2.30 18.72 0.07
CA PHE A 181 -2.14 17.77 1.17
C PHE A 181 -3.16 17.97 2.29
N LEU A 182 -3.44 19.22 2.68
CA LEU A 182 -4.45 19.54 3.70
C LEU A 182 -5.88 19.20 3.22
N LEU A 183 -6.19 19.45 1.94
CA LEU A 183 -7.46 19.04 1.33
C LEU A 183 -7.59 17.51 1.30
N PHE A 184 -6.52 16.79 0.97
CA PHE A 184 -6.50 15.33 1.04
C PHE A 184 -6.65 14.81 2.48
N SER A 185 -6.01 15.48 3.45
CA SER A 185 -6.16 15.15 4.87
C SER A 185 -7.62 15.34 5.33
N LYS A 186 -8.29 16.39 4.84
CA LYS A 186 -9.73 16.63 5.08
C LYS A 186 -10.61 15.54 4.48
N LEU A 187 -10.28 15.03 3.29
CA LEU A 187 -10.92 13.84 2.71
C LEU A 187 -10.79 12.63 3.65
N VAL A 188 -9.58 12.31 4.11
CA VAL A 188 -9.34 11.14 4.96
C VAL A 188 -10.07 11.27 6.29
N MET A 189 -10.00 12.43 6.95
CA MET A 189 -10.74 12.68 8.18
C MET A 189 -12.25 12.54 7.96
N GLY A 190 -12.78 13.14 6.90
CA GLY A 190 -14.21 13.06 6.58
C GLY A 190 -14.68 11.63 6.32
N LEU A 191 -13.86 10.79 5.67
CA LEU A 191 -14.13 9.36 5.56
C LEU A 191 -14.20 8.69 6.94
N VAL A 192 -13.20 8.92 7.80
CA VAL A 192 -13.19 8.34 9.16
C VAL A 192 -14.41 8.79 9.97
N MET A 193 -14.81 10.06 9.87
CA MET A 193 -15.97 10.60 10.60
C MET A 193 -17.32 10.24 9.97
N SER A 194 -17.34 9.60 8.79
CA SER A 194 -18.58 9.19 8.12
C SER A 194 -19.07 7.81 8.55
N TYR A 195 -18.20 6.98 9.10
CA TYR A 195 -18.51 5.59 9.44
C TYR A 195 -18.30 5.34 10.93
N ASP A 196 -19.00 4.36 11.46
CA ASP A 196 -18.84 3.92 12.84
C ASP A 196 -17.50 3.17 12.98
N PHE A 197 -16.58 3.72 13.76
CA PHE A 197 -15.32 3.07 14.16
C PHE A 197 -15.32 2.71 15.65
N GLY A 198 -16.50 2.66 16.27
CA GLY A 198 -16.73 2.37 17.68
C GLY A 198 -16.36 0.94 18.04
N VAL A 199 -15.10 0.76 18.44
CA VAL A 199 -14.59 -0.50 18.99
C VAL A 199 -14.07 -0.29 20.41
N ASP A 200 -14.19 -1.33 21.24
CA ASP A 200 -13.51 -1.38 22.53
C ASP A 200 -12.15 -2.06 22.34
N ILE A 201 -11.09 -1.26 22.40
CA ILE A 201 -9.73 -1.75 22.17
C ILE A 201 -9.30 -2.69 23.30
N ASP A 202 -9.78 -2.50 24.54
CA ASP A 202 -9.46 -3.38 25.66
C ASP A 202 -10.05 -4.78 25.41
N ASP A 203 -11.28 -4.85 24.91
CA ASP A 203 -11.92 -6.10 24.51
C ASP A 203 -11.16 -6.78 23.36
N ILE A 204 -10.84 -6.05 22.29
CA ILE A 204 -10.03 -6.56 21.17
C ILE A 204 -8.68 -7.14 21.66
N VAL A 205 -7.90 -6.36 22.43
CA VAL A 205 -6.57 -6.77 22.91
C VAL A 205 -6.66 -7.93 23.91
N SER A 206 -7.72 -7.99 24.72
CA SER A 206 -7.96 -9.12 25.62
C SER A 206 -8.21 -10.42 24.85
N ASN A 207 -8.93 -10.35 23.73
CA ASN A 207 -9.20 -11.49 22.85
C ASN A 207 -7.96 -11.92 22.04
N PHE A 208 -7.10 -10.97 21.63
CA PHE A 208 -5.81 -11.26 21.00
C PHE A 208 -4.80 -11.99 21.91
N ASN A 209 -4.94 -11.86 23.24
CA ASN A 209 -4.01 -12.48 24.19
C ASN A 209 -4.27 -13.97 24.45
N TYR A 210 -5.39 -14.52 23.98
CA TYR A 210 -5.67 -15.95 24.02
C TYR A 210 -5.04 -16.65 22.81
N THR A 211 -4.67 -17.92 22.95
CA THR A 211 -4.08 -18.79 21.89
C THR A 211 -5.04 -19.12 20.75
N HIS A 212 -6.02 -18.25 20.47
CA HIS A 212 -6.99 -18.37 19.39
C HIS A 212 -6.70 -17.32 18.32
N CYS A 213 -6.89 -17.69 17.06
CA CYS A 213 -6.76 -16.76 15.95
C CYS A 213 -7.95 -15.80 15.96
N PHE A 214 -7.80 -14.63 16.59
CA PHE A 214 -8.81 -13.56 16.55
C PHE A 214 -8.96 -13.04 15.11
N THR A 215 -10.18 -13.03 14.57
CA THR A 215 -10.45 -12.64 13.17
C THR A 215 -11.20 -11.31 13.05
N ILE A 216 -11.06 -10.64 11.92
CA ILE A 216 -11.86 -9.44 11.61
C ILE A 216 -13.37 -9.73 11.58
N ILE A 217 -13.78 -10.97 11.26
CA ILE A 217 -15.18 -11.40 11.29
C ILE A 217 -15.71 -11.44 12.74
N GLU A 218 -14.91 -11.93 13.69
CA GLU A 218 -15.27 -11.88 15.11
C GLU A 218 -15.40 -10.43 15.60
N VAL A 219 -14.53 -9.53 15.15
CA VAL A 219 -14.68 -8.08 15.40
C VAL A 219 -15.98 -7.56 14.82
N LEU A 220 -16.27 -7.81 13.54
CA LEU A 220 -17.48 -7.32 12.87
C LEU A 220 -18.78 -7.93 13.44
N ASN A 221 -18.73 -9.16 13.96
CA ASN A 221 -19.86 -9.79 14.66
C ASN A 221 -20.05 -9.23 16.07
N THR A 222 -18.96 -8.87 16.75
CA THR A 222 -18.99 -8.29 18.10
C THR A 222 -19.46 -6.83 18.03
N TYR A 223 -18.91 -6.06 17.10
CA TYR A 223 -19.26 -4.68 16.82
C TYR A 223 -20.10 -4.61 15.55
N VAL A 224 -21.38 -4.95 15.68
CA VAL A 224 -22.30 -5.05 14.54
C VAL A 224 -22.37 -3.76 13.74
N ASN A 225 -22.25 -2.58 14.37
CA ASN A 225 -22.32 -1.33 13.63
C ASN A 225 -20.99 -0.90 13.01
N LEU A 226 -19.88 -1.59 13.27
CA LEU A 226 -18.56 -1.23 12.77
C LEU A 226 -18.57 -1.10 11.23
N LEU A 227 -18.07 0.04 10.75
CA LEU A 227 -18.03 0.48 9.36
C LEU A 227 -19.39 0.76 8.71
N GLU A 228 -20.47 0.78 9.50
CA GLU A 228 -21.75 1.28 9.03
C GLU A 228 -21.75 2.79 8.88
N LEU A 229 -22.47 3.28 7.87
CA LEU A 229 -22.56 4.71 7.59
C LEU A 229 -23.36 5.42 8.69
N LEU A 230 -22.79 6.49 9.24
CA LEU A 230 -23.43 7.29 10.28
C LEU A 230 -24.56 8.18 9.70
N PRO A 231 -25.65 8.42 10.46
CA PRO A 231 -26.75 9.29 10.02
C PRO A 231 -26.32 10.73 9.74
N VAL A 232 -25.39 11.24 10.55
CA VAL A 232 -24.66 12.49 10.27
C VAL A 232 -23.28 12.05 9.79
N ASN A 233 -22.96 12.36 8.53
CA ASN A 233 -21.71 11.95 7.91
C ASN A 233 -21.10 13.09 7.08
N TYR A 234 -19.85 12.85 6.68
CA TYR A 234 -18.99 13.82 6.02
C TYR A 234 -18.67 13.41 4.57
N LEU A 235 -19.40 12.45 3.98
CA LEU A 235 -19.07 11.88 2.67
C LEU A 235 -19.11 12.91 1.54
N SER A 236 -20.16 13.74 1.48
CA SER A 236 -20.26 14.77 0.45
C SER A 236 -19.15 15.82 0.56
N GLN A 237 -18.77 16.20 1.77
CA GLN A 237 -17.66 17.12 2.02
C GLN A 237 -16.32 16.46 1.65
N SER A 238 -16.20 15.15 1.90
CA SER A 238 -15.02 14.34 1.55
C SER A 238 -14.84 14.25 0.04
N GLY A 239 -15.90 13.96 -0.73
CA GLY A 239 -15.85 13.97 -2.19
C GLY A 239 -15.46 15.34 -2.76
N THR A 240 -15.97 16.42 -2.15
CA THR A 240 -15.58 17.80 -2.51
C THR A 240 -14.11 18.08 -2.18
N ALA A 241 -13.62 17.60 -1.03
CA ALA A 241 -12.23 17.74 -0.63
C ALA A 241 -11.27 16.99 -1.57
N LEU A 242 -11.64 15.77 -2.02
CA LEU A 242 -10.89 15.04 -3.04
C LEU A 242 -10.81 15.83 -4.35
N TYR A 243 -11.94 16.33 -4.85
CA TYR A 243 -11.98 17.12 -6.07
C TYR A 243 -11.02 18.32 -6.00
N ASN A 244 -11.09 19.08 -4.92
CA ASN A 244 -10.26 20.27 -4.71
C ASN A 244 -8.78 19.90 -4.51
N ALA A 245 -8.48 18.79 -3.81
CA ALA A 245 -7.11 18.32 -3.62
C ALA A 245 -6.44 17.99 -4.96
N VAL A 246 -7.16 17.31 -5.86
CA VAL A 246 -6.66 17.00 -7.21
C VAL A 246 -6.42 18.27 -8.03
N GLU A 247 -7.37 19.21 -8.03
CA GLU A 247 -7.18 20.49 -8.75
C GLU A 247 -5.97 21.26 -8.21
N MET A 248 -5.82 21.35 -6.89
CA MET A 248 -4.72 22.05 -6.27
C MET A 248 -3.38 21.37 -6.54
N TYR A 249 -3.31 20.04 -6.45
CA TYR A 249 -2.09 19.29 -6.78
C TYR A 249 -1.67 19.54 -8.23
N LYS A 250 -2.62 19.45 -9.18
CA LYS A 250 -2.34 19.71 -10.61
C LYS A 250 -1.84 21.13 -10.83
N ALA A 251 -2.44 22.12 -10.17
CA ALA A 251 -2.02 23.51 -10.26
C ALA A 251 -0.60 23.70 -9.68
N ALA A 252 -0.33 23.11 -8.51
CA ALA A 252 0.98 23.15 -7.85
C ALA A 252 2.07 22.53 -8.73
N SER A 253 1.84 21.30 -9.21
CA SER A 253 2.76 20.60 -10.12
C SER A 253 2.99 21.37 -11.42
N THR A 254 1.95 21.97 -12.00
CA THR A 254 2.12 22.80 -13.20
C THR A 254 2.94 24.06 -12.93
N TYR A 255 2.82 24.64 -11.73
CA TYR A 255 3.63 25.78 -11.33
C TYR A 255 5.11 25.37 -11.26
N VAL A 256 5.40 24.31 -10.49
CA VAL A 256 6.76 23.81 -10.26
C VAL A 256 7.45 23.42 -11.57
N ILE A 257 6.76 22.73 -12.47
CA ILE A 257 7.31 22.35 -13.78
C ILE A 257 7.68 23.56 -14.66
N ASN A 258 7.00 24.71 -14.49
CA ASN A 258 7.16 25.89 -15.35
C ASN A 258 7.96 27.02 -14.70
N GLU A 259 8.46 26.83 -13.49
CA GLU A 259 9.24 27.86 -12.83
C GLU A 259 10.64 28.00 -13.44
N THR A 260 11.26 29.14 -13.14
CA THR A 260 12.46 29.61 -13.87
C THR A 260 13.65 29.84 -12.97
N ASP A 261 13.44 29.74 -11.67
CA ASP A 261 14.43 29.76 -10.60
C ASP A 261 15.01 28.38 -10.35
N ASN A 262 15.83 28.27 -9.30
CA ASN A 262 16.67 27.13 -9.08
C ASN A 262 15.95 26.09 -8.22
N GLN A 263 15.58 24.99 -8.87
CA GLN A 263 14.95 23.84 -8.22
C GLN A 263 15.77 23.17 -7.11
N SER A 264 17.08 23.43 -6.99
CA SER A 264 17.91 22.70 -6.03
C SER A 264 17.71 23.09 -4.56
N ASP A 265 17.12 24.27 -4.33
CA ASP A 265 16.92 24.92 -3.04
C ASP A 265 15.45 25.02 -2.63
N ASP A 266 14.55 24.61 -3.51
CA ASP A 266 13.11 24.52 -3.24
C ASP A 266 12.77 23.34 -2.34
N PHE A 267 11.66 23.46 -1.62
CA PHE A 267 11.22 22.40 -0.73
C PHE A 267 10.65 21.20 -1.49
N ILE A 268 9.90 21.44 -2.58
CA ILE A 268 9.39 20.43 -3.50
C ILE A 268 9.97 20.65 -4.89
N VAL A 269 10.45 19.57 -5.50
CA VAL A 269 11.17 19.60 -6.78
C VAL A 269 10.64 18.52 -7.71
N ILE A 270 10.47 18.86 -8.98
CA ILE A 270 10.18 17.90 -10.06
C ILE A 270 11.33 17.98 -11.08
N ASP A 271 12.25 17.02 -11.00
CA ASP A 271 13.40 16.97 -11.91
C ASP A 271 12.98 16.55 -13.34
N ASN A 272 13.78 16.90 -14.35
CA ASN A 272 13.52 16.54 -15.75
C ASN A 272 13.35 15.02 -15.97
N GLU A 273 14.00 14.20 -15.13
CA GLU A 273 13.91 12.73 -15.17
C GLU A 273 12.54 12.23 -14.68
N ASP A 274 11.82 13.02 -13.88
CA ASP A 274 10.54 12.64 -13.25
C ASP A 274 9.31 13.17 -14.01
N LEU A 275 9.48 14.06 -15.00
CA LEU A 275 8.38 14.73 -15.73
C LEU A 275 7.36 13.77 -16.34
N GLU A 276 7.81 12.64 -16.89
CA GLU A 276 6.91 11.64 -17.49
C GLU A 276 6.10 10.89 -16.42
N SER A 277 6.73 10.57 -15.28
CA SER A 277 6.06 9.93 -14.14
C SER A 277 5.04 10.85 -13.48
N GLU A 278 5.34 12.14 -13.40
CA GLU A 278 4.45 13.16 -12.88
C GLU A 278 3.27 13.42 -13.82
N ASP A 279 3.48 13.48 -15.14
CA ASP A 279 2.37 13.58 -16.10
C ASP A 279 1.44 12.36 -16.03
N TYR A 280 2.02 11.16 -15.91
CA TYR A 280 1.26 9.93 -15.70
C TYR A 280 0.44 9.98 -14.40
N PHE A 281 1.04 10.40 -13.28
CA PHE A 281 0.35 10.54 -12.01
C PHE A 281 -0.80 11.55 -12.10
N ARG A 282 -0.58 12.72 -12.72
CA ARG A 282 -1.64 13.72 -12.95
C ARG A 282 -2.79 13.18 -13.78
N ASN A 283 -2.52 12.36 -14.79
CA ASN A 283 -3.57 11.71 -15.59
C ASN A 283 -4.40 10.74 -14.75
N ILE A 284 -3.77 9.92 -13.90
CA ILE A 284 -4.50 9.05 -12.94
C ILE A 284 -5.38 9.90 -12.02
N LEU A 285 -4.85 11.00 -11.47
CA LEU A 285 -5.63 11.88 -10.59
C LEU A 285 -6.86 12.47 -11.29
N VAL A 286 -6.76 12.80 -12.58
CA VAL A 286 -7.91 13.27 -13.40
C VAL A 286 -8.95 12.17 -13.59
N GLU A 287 -8.53 10.92 -13.81
CA GLU A 287 -9.43 9.77 -13.91
C GLU A 287 -10.13 9.50 -12.55
N ILE A 288 -9.38 9.54 -11.45
CA ILE A 288 -9.92 9.46 -10.08
C ILE A 288 -10.93 10.59 -9.83
N GLN A 289 -10.60 11.82 -10.19
CA GLN A 289 -11.50 12.96 -10.02
C GLN A 289 -12.77 12.82 -10.87
N SER A 290 -12.65 12.32 -12.11
CA SER A 290 -13.79 12.08 -13.00
C SER A 290 -14.75 11.04 -12.43
N SER A 291 -14.22 10.04 -11.70
CA SER A 291 -15.02 9.01 -11.04
C SER A 291 -16.03 9.54 -10.00
N LEU A 292 -15.87 10.79 -9.53
CA LEU A 292 -16.83 11.45 -8.65
C LEU A 292 -18.16 11.80 -9.34
N SER A 293 -18.15 11.93 -10.66
CA SER A 293 -19.36 12.22 -11.46
C SER A 293 -20.05 10.96 -11.98
N GLY A 294 -19.47 9.78 -11.73
CA GLY A 294 -19.97 8.48 -12.12
C GLY A 294 -18.84 7.49 -12.44
N PRO A 295 -19.16 6.20 -12.66
CA PRO A 295 -18.17 5.17 -12.94
C PRO A 295 -17.21 5.57 -14.06
N THR A 296 -15.92 5.54 -13.77
CA THR A 296 -14.84 5.91 -14.68
C THR A 296 -13.82 4.78 -14.73
N LEU A 297 -13.45 4.38 -15.94
CA LEU A 297 -12.42 3.38 -16.15
C LEU A 297 -11.03 4.00 -15.97
N ILE A 298 -10.37 3.68 -14.86
CA ILE A 298 -9.02 4.14 -14.52
C ILE A 298 -7.99 3.19 -15.12
N ASN A 299 -6.98 3.74 -15.78
CA ASN A 299 -5.93 2.98 -16.43
C ASN A 299 -4.62 3.02 -15.64
N LEU A 300 -4.33 1.92 -14.93
CA LEU A 300 -3.14 1.80 -14.08
C LEU A 300 -1.92 1.17 -14.79
N GLY A 301 -1.95 0.93 -16.11
CA GLY A 301 -0.75 0.49 -16.84
C GLY A 301 -0.92 0.15 -18.33
N LYS A 302 0.19 0.08 -19.07
CA LYS A 302 0.27 -0.43 -20.45
C LYS A 302 1.44 -1.42 -20.60
N LYS A 303 1.30 -2.62 -20.05
CA LYS A 303 2.24 -3.71 -20.37
C LYS A 303 1.83 -4.34 -21.70
N GLN A 304 2.77 -4.45 -22.64
CA GLN A 304 2.57 -5.03 -23.97
C GLN A 304 3.42 -6.28 -24.13
N SER A 305 2.79 -7.43 -24.40
CA SER A 305 3.49 -8.70 -24.60
C SER A 305 3.42 -9.14 -26.06
N TRP A 306 4.56 -9.39 -26.69
CA TRP A 306 4.67 -9.97 -28.01
C TRP A 306 5.13 -11.43 -27.96
N VAL A 307 4.53 -12.28 -28.79
CA VAL A 307 5.03 -13.63 -29.04
C VAL A 307 5.78 -13.59 -30.37
N LEU A 308 7.10 -13.79 -30.33
CA LEU A 308 7.95 -13.96 -31.50
C LEU A 308 7.92 -15.43 -31.94
N GLN A 309 7.59 -15.64 -33.20
CA GLN A 309 7.71 -16.91 -33.90
C GLN A 309 8.85 -16.81 -34.93
N ASP A 310 9.70 -17.84 -34.92
CA ASP A 310 10.73 -18.05 -35.94
C ASP A 310 10.52 -19.42 -36.59
N ASP A 311 10.75 -19.48 -37.90
CA ASP A 311 10.60 -20.66 -38.73
C ASP A 311 11.75 -21.68 -38.55
N PHE A 312 12.92 -21.31 -38.00
CA PHE A 312 14.09 -22.20 -38.09
C PHE A 312 15.01 -22.39 -36.87
N LEU A 313 15.02 -21.56 -35.83
CA LEU A 313 16.11 -21.69 -34.83
C LEU A 313 15.96 -22.79 -33.77
N PHE A 314 14.76 -23.28 -33.45
CA PHE A 314 14.59 -24.03 -32.19
C PHE A 314 13.65 -25.23 -32.21
N GLY A 315 13.42 -25.85 -33.36
CA GLY A 315 12.54 -27.01 -33.45
C GLY A 315 11.06 -26.70 -33.16
N GLY A 316 10.63 -25.46 -33.38
CA GLY A 316 9.23 -25.02 -33.24
C GLY A 316 8.83 -24.48 -31.86
N GLY A 317 9.76 -23.90 -31.10
CA GLY A 317 9.45 -23.23 -29.83
C GLY A 317 8.98 -21.78 -30.00
N GLU A 318 8.06 -21.33 -29.16
CA GLU A 318 7.62 -19.92 -29.07
C GLU A 318 8.53 -19.14 -28.13
N MET A 319 8.88 -17.91 -28.52
CA MET A 319 9.57 -16.95 -27.66
C MET A 319 8.61 -15.83 -27.30
N ARG A 320 8.35 -15.60 -26.02
CA ARG A 320 7.56 -14.45 -25.56
C ARG A 320 8.51 -13.34 -25.14
N VAL A 321 8.24 -12.13 -25.59
CA VAL A 321 8.92 -10.89 -25.22
C VAL A 321 7.86 -9.95 -24.64
N SER A 322 7.92 -9.73 -23.34
CA SER A 322 7.01 -8.82 -22.64
C SER A 322 7.71 -7.50 -22.39
N LEU A 323 7.11 -6.37 -22.78
CA LEU A 323 7.68 -5.05 -22.58
C LEU A 323 6.71 -4.14 -21.83
N ASN A 324 7.22 -3.39 -20.87
CA ASN A 324 6.46 -2.34 -20.20
C ASN A 324 6.57 -1.05 -21.01
N LYS A 325 5.44 -0.55 -21.55
CA LYS A 325 5.43 0.65 -22.40
C LYS A 325 4.90 1.85 -21.63
N ASN A 326 5.69 2.90 -21.56
CA ASN A 326 5.28 4.23 -21.13
C ASN A 326 5.43 5.20 -22.30
N GLY A 327 4.32 5.73 -22.82
CA GLY A 327 4.33 6.52 -24.05
C GLY A 327 4.94 5.76 -25.26
N ASN A 328 6.08 6.25 -25.78
CA ASN A 328 6.88 5.60 -26.83
C ASN A 328 8.18 4.95 -26.30
N GLN A 329 8.44 5.04 -25.00
CA GLN A 329 9.60 4.43 -24.35
C GLN A 329 9.22 3.09 -23.72
N ILE A 330 10.23 2.21 -23.64
CA ILE A 330 10.10 0.90 -23.02
C ILE A 330 10.94 0.91 -21.77
N GLU A 331 10.31 0.62 -20.64
CA GLU A 331 10.93 0.72 -19.32
C GLU A 331 11.71 -0.55 -18.96
N ASP A 332 11.23 -1.72 -19.39
CA ASP A 332 11.89 -3.02 -19.19
C ASP A 332 11.28 -4.10 -20.10
N GLY A 333 11.97 -5.22 -20.28
CA GLY A 333 11.40 -6.39 -20.94
C GLY A 333 12.09 -7.72 -20.66
N GLU A 334 11.29 -8.78 -20.62
CA GLU A 334 11.75 -10.15 -20.34
C GLU A 334 11.47 -11.06 -21.53
N TYR A 335 12.31 -12.09 -21.72
CA TYR A 335 11.97 -13.18 -22.62
C TYR A 335 11.87 -14.54 -21.93
N THR A 336 10.88 -15.32 -22.37
CA THR A 336 10.71 -16.72 -21.97
C THR A 336 10.64 -17.62 -23.19
N LYS A 337 11.28 -18.80 -23.11
CA LYS A 337 11.19 -19.84 -24.15
C LYS A 337 10.61 -21.14 -23.57
N ASN A 338 9.44 -21.53 -24.06
CA ASN A 338 8.82 -22.83 -23.77
C ASN A 338 9.01 -23.77 -24.96
N ASN A 339 9.85 -24.81 -24.80
CA ASN A 339 9.95 -25.89 -25.79
C ASN A 339 8.77 -26.85 -25.59
N TYR A 340 7.68 -26.67 -26.35
CA TYR A 340 6.50 -27.53 -26.20
C TYR A 340 6.60 -28.92 -26.86
N ASN A 341 7.71 -29.28 -27.52
CA ASN A 341 7.81 -30.59 -28.17
C ASN A 341 9.27 -31.11 -28.24
N TRP A 342 9.68 -31.97 -27.29
CA TRP A 342 10.45 -33.23 -27.51
C TRP A 342 10.93 -33.84 -26.18
N PRO A 343 11.07 -35.18 -26.08
CA PRO A 343 11.47 -35.86 -24.85
C PRO A 343 13.00 -35.86 -24.71
N SER A 344 13.58 -34.90 -23.99
CA SER A 344 14.96 -35.00 -23.51
C SER A 344 15.02 -34.87 -21.98
N PRO A 345 15.99 -35.49 -21.29
CA PRO A 345 15.93 -35.67 -19.83
C PRO A 345 16.26 -34.41 -19.00
N LEU A 346 16.49 -33.25 -19.63
CA LEU A 346 16.98 -32.02 -18.98
C LEU A 346 16.27 -30.77 -19.51
N GLY A 347 14.96 -30.79 -19.63
CA GLY A 347 14.16 -29.64 -20.08
C GLY A 347 14.22 -28.45 -19.12
N VAL A 348 15.23 -27.58 -19.29
CA VAL A 348 15.35 -26.31 -18.57
C VAL A 348 14.90 -25.16 -19.51
N PRO A 349 13.89 -24.36 -19.13
CA PRO A 349 13.52 -23.16 -19.87
C PRO A 349 14.66 -22.12 -19.87
N CYS A 350 14.86 -21.43 -20.99
CA CYS A 350 15.80 -20.30 -21.07
C CYS A 350 15.05 -19.01 -20.69
N TYR A 351 15.67 -18.20 -19.83
CA TYR A 351 15.21 -16.88 -19.39
C TYR A 351 16.29 -15.85 -19.68
N GLY A 352 15.91 -14.58 -19.77
CA GLY A 352 16.86 -13.47 -19.76
C GLY A 352 16.21 -12.14 -20.13
N ASP A 353 17.05 -11.13 -20.23
CA ASP A 353 16.63 -9.73 -20.30
C ASP A 353 16.59 -9.24 -21.74
N VAL A 354 15.66 -8.33 -22.00
CA VAL A 354 15.63 -7.49 -23.20
C VAL A 354 16.24 -6.14 -22.84
N ARG A 355 17.40 -5.82 -23.42
CA ARG A 355 18.09 -4.54 -23.24
C ARG A 355 18.14 -3.73 -24.54
N ASN A 356 18.50 -2.46 -24.43
CA ASN A 356 18.69 -1.54 -25.57
C ASN A 356 17.51 -1.50 -26.54
N PHE A 357 16.28 -1.55 -26.01
CA PHE A 357 15.07 -1.48 -26.82
C PHE A 357 14.82 -0.05 -27.32
N HIS A 358 14.65 0.12 -28.63
CA HIS A 358 14.42 1.41 -29.26
C HIS A 358 13.28 1.33 -30.30
N ILE A 359 12.37 2.31 -30.26
CA ILE A 359 11.39 2.56 -31.34
C ILE A 359 11.64 3.94 -31.92
N ILE A 360 11.94 4.01 -33.22
CA ILE A 360 12.09 5.27 -33.95
C ILE A 360 11.18 5.21 -35.17
N GLY A 361 10.02 5.88 -35.07
CA GLY A 361 8.95 5.77 -36.06
C GLY A 361 8.42 4.33 -36.11
N ASN A 362 8.51 3.70 -37.28
CA ASN A 362 8.12 2.29 -37.47
C ASN A 362 9.27 1.31 -37.26
N SER A 363 10.49 1.77 -36.99
CA SER A 363 11.64 0.89 -36.80
C SER A 363 11.77 0.49 -35.34
N ILE A 364 12.05 -0.79 -35.10
CA ILE A 364 12.24 -1.39 -33.77
C ILE A 364 13.60 -2.07 -33.71
N SER A 365 14.33 -1.94 -32.61
CA SER A 365 15.53 -2.72 -32.33
C SER A 365 15.67 -3.03 -30.86
N PHE A 366 16.14 -4.23 -30.52
CA PHE A 366 16.40 -4.64 -29.13
C PHE A 366 17.41 -5.77 -29.05
N ASP A 367 18.05 -5.89 -27.91
CA ASP A 367 19.06 -6.90 -27.63
C ASP A 367 18.52 -7.87 -26.58
N ILE A 368 18.70 -9.17 -26.79
CA ILE A 368 18.46 -10.19 -25.77
C ILE A 368 19.79 -10.61 -25.18
N ILE A 369 19.95 -10.42 -23.88
CA ILE A 369 21.16 -10.78 -23.12
C ILE A 369 20.75 -11.83 -22.08
N ASN A 370 21.56 -12.89 -21.98
CA ASN A 370 21.28 -14.00 -21.08
C ASN A 370 22.16 -13.88 -19.82
N GLU A 371 21.56 -14.11 -18.65
CA GLU A 371 22.27 -14.15 -17.36
C GLU A 371 22.42 -15.58 -16.79
N ASP A 372 21.86 -16.64 -17.41
CA ASP A 372 21.95 -18.02 -16.88
C ASP A 372 22.27 -19.16 -17.89
N VAL A 373 23.05 -20.15 -17.41
CA VAL A 373 23.80 -21.13 -18.22
C VAL A 373 23.08 -22.48 -18.42
N GLY A 374 22.33 -22.60 -19.51
CA GLY A 374 21.88 -23.87 -20.11
C GLY A 374 22.61 -24.20 -21.43
N PHE A 375 22.79 -25.49 -21.75
CA PHE A 375 23.24 -25.92 -23.08
C PHE A 375 22.18 -25.52 -24.13
N ASP A 376 22.57 -24.80 -25.18
CA ASP A 376 21.73 -24.21 -26.25
C ASP A 376 20.87 -22.96 -25.92
N CYS A 377 21.08 -22.26 -24.80
CA CYS A 377 20.49 -20.92 -24.64
C CYS A 377 21.26 -19.86 -25.46
N PRO A 378 20.55 -18.88 -26.08
CA PRO A 378 21.18 -17.81 -26.83
C PRO A 378 21.99 -16.85 -25.95
N CYS A 379 23.07 -16.27 -26.47
CA CYS A 379 23.87 -15.24 -25.80
C CYS A 379 24.05 -14.04 -26.74
N ASP A 380 23.54 -12.88 -26.33
CA ASP A 380 23.64 -11.61 -27.08
C ASP A 380 23.07 -11.71 -28.51
N ILE A 381 21.73 -11.71 -28.61
CA ILE A 381 21.05 -11.60 -29.92
C ILE A 381 20.50 -10.20 -30.09
N GLN A 382 20.91 -9.54 -31.17
CA GLN A 382 20.32 -8.28 -31.60
C GLN A 382 19.19 -8.53 -32.60
N PHE A 383 18.01 -7.97 -32.31
CA PHE A 383 16.84 -7.94 -33.17
C PHE A 383 16.66 -6.55 -33.77
N THR A 384 16.32 -6.51 -35.06
CA THR A 384 16.00 -5.28 -35.79
C THR A 384 14.81 -5.54 -36.70
N GLY A 385 13.76 -4.73 -36.62
CA GLY A 385 12.54 -4.96 -37.40
C GLY A 385 11.72 -3.70 -37.65
N THR A 386 10.51 -3.91 -38.15
CA THR A 386 9.52 -2.88 -38.41
C THR A 386 8.17 -3.22 -37.78
N LEU A 387 7.52 -2.21 -37.22
CA LEU A 387 6.14 -2.21 -36.74
C LEU A 387 5.18 -1.91 -37.90
N ASN A 388 4.12 -2.72 -38.02
CA ASN A 388 3.04 -2.45 -38.97
C ASN A 388 2.04 -1.44 -38.38
N ASN A 389 1.70 -0.39 -39.15
CA ASN A 389 0.87 0.76 -38.72
C ASN A 389 -0.59 0.44 -38.38
N ALA A 390 -1.06 -0.79 -38.59
CA ALA A 390 -2.36 -1.21 -38.09
C ALA A 390 -2.22 -1.66 -36.63
N LEU A 391 -2.26 -0.69 -35.70
CA LEU A 391 -2.42 -0.90 -34.25
C LEU A 391 -1.25 -1.63 -33.52
N ASP A 392 0.00 -1.50 -33.99
CA ASP A 392 1.20 -2.11 -33.35
C ASP A 392 1.10 -3.65 -33.18
N GLN A 393 0.27 -4.32 -33.98
CA GLN A 393 -0.09 -5.73 -33.76
C GLN A 393 0.95 -6.73 -34.26
N ILE A 394 1.79 -6.32 -35.22
CA ILE A 394 2.75 -7.20 -35.87
C ILE A 394 4.10 -6.52 -35.95
N ILE A 395 5.13 -7.21 -35.43
CA ILE A 395 6.53 -6.88 -35.64
C ILE A 395 7.15 -7.91 -36.58
N SER A 396 8.00 -7.46 -37.50
CA SER A 396 8.73 -8.36 -38.39
C SER A 396 10.12 -7.83 -38.64
N GLY A 397 11.12 -8.68 -38.68
CA GLY A 397 12.49 -8.23 -38.80
C GLY A 397 13.50 -9.34 -38.96
N THR A 398 14.76 -8.97 -38.74
CA THR A 398 15.91 -9.87 -38.72
C THR A 398 16.59 -9.83 -37.38
N TYR A 399 17.26 -10.92 -37.01
CA TYR A 399 18.13 -10.95 -35.84
C TYR A 399 19.50 -11.49 -36.23
N ASN A 400 20.52 -11.09 -35.47
CA ASN A 400 21.88 -11.61 -35.56
C ASN A 400 22.45 -11.71 -34.14
N GLY A 401 23.14 -12.80 -33.83
CA GLY A 401 23.73 -13.00 -32.51
C GLY A 401 24.63 -14.22 -32.45
N VAL A 402 24.93 -14.65 -31.24
CA VAL A 402 25.71 -15.86 -30.97
C VAL A 402 24.89 -16.75 -30.02
N ASN A 403 25.13 -18.04 -30.06
CA ASN A 403 24.74 -18.95 -28.99
C ASN A 403 25.93 -19.84 -28.63
N ASN A 404 25.74 -20.72 -27.64
CA ASN A 404 26.77 -21.67 -27.24
C ASN A 404 27.24 -22.62 -28.37
N SER A 405 26.53 -22.66 -29.50
CA SER A 405 26.77 -23.49 -30.68
C SER A 405 27.31 -22.70 -31.90
N GLY A 406 27.45 -21.37 -31.83
CA GLY A 406 28.04 -20.53 -32.88
C GLY A 406 27.23 -19.28 -33.24
N VAL A 407 27.58 -18.65 -34.36
CA VAL A 407 26.87 -17.47 -34.88
C VAL A 407 25.50 -17.88 -35.43
N ILE A 408 24.45 -17.13 -35.05
CA ILE A 408 23.08 -17.33 -35.48
C ILE A 408 22.53 -16.07 -36.14
N SER A 409 21.74 -16.24 -37.19
CA SER A 409 21.02 -15.15 -37.85
C SER A 409 19.77 -15.67 -38.57
N GLY A 410 18.78 -14.81 -38.76
CA GLY A 410 17.54 -15.16 -39.45
C GLY A 410 16.50 -14.06 -39.39
N SER A 411 15.25 -14.43 -39.69
CA SER A 411 14.09 -13.53 -39.71
C SER A 411 13.05 -13.95 -38.70
N PHE A 412 12.34 -13.01 -38.12
CA PHE A 412 11.26 -13.28 -37.17
C PHE A 412 9.99 -12.53 -37.54
N THR A 413 8.86 -13.07 -37.11
CA THR A 413 7.58 -12.35 -37.02
C THR A 413 7.07 -12.46 -35.59
N GLY A 414 6.46 -11.40 -35.09
CA GLY A 414 5.89 -11.36 -33.75
C GLY A 414 4.49 -10.82 -33.80
N LEU A 415 3.59 -11.48 -33.07
CA LEU A 415 2.21 -11.03 -32.86
C LEU A 415 2.08 -10.50 -31.45
N LEU A 416 1.39 -9.36 -31.29
CA LEU A 416 1.00 -8.88 -29.97
C LEU A 416 0.04 -9.92 -29.35
N SER A 417 0.47 -10.52 -28.24
CA SER A 417 -0.27 -11.55 -27.50
C SER A 417 -1.28 -10.91 -26.58
N ASP A 418 -0.84 -9.96 -25.74
CA ASP A 418 -1.65 -9.40 -24.65
C ASP A 418 -1.25 -7.94 -24.37
N ASN A 419 -2.25 -7.08 -24.24
CA ASN A 419 -2.12 -5.75 -23.64
C ASN A 419 -2.67 -5.89 -22.21
N ASP A 420 -1.80 -6.09 -21.23
CA ASP A 420 -2.19 -6.06 -19.82
C ASP A 420 -2.40 -4.60 -19.43
N ILE A 421 -3.59 -4.11 -19.76
CA ILE A 421 -4.10 -2.82 -19.32
C ILE A 421 -4.89 -3.12 -18.06
N TYR A 422 -4.28 -2.89 -16.90
CA TYR A 422 -4.99 -2.93 -15.63
C TYR A 422 -6.01 -1.80 -15.62
N ARG A 423 -7.26 -2.14 -15.94
CA ARG A 423 -8.37 -1.21 -15.94
C ARG A 423 -9.25 -1.50 -14.75
N TYR A 424 -9.38 -0.53 -13.87
CA TYR A 424 -10.34 -0.58 -12.79
C TYR A 424 -11.47 0.35 -13.16
N ASN A 425 -12.67 -0.18 -13.33
CA ASN A 425 -13.82 0.72 -13.25
C ASN A 425 -13.83 1.26 -11.83
N VAL A 426 -13.96 2.56 -11.62
CA VAL A 426 -13.97 3.19 -10.31
C VAL A 426 -15.18 4.13 -10.25
N ASP A 427 -16.04 4.00 -9.24
CA ASP A 427 -17.21 4.85 -9.02
C ASP A 427 -17.18 5.47 -7.62
N LEU A 428 -16.35 6.50 -7.47
CA LEU A 428 -16.32 7.29 -6.23
C LEU A 428 -17.58 8.13 -6.07
N GLY A 429 -18.32 8.41 -7.14
CA GLY A 429 -19.59 9.13 -7.08
C GLY A 429 -20.62 8.38 -6.21
N SER A 430 -20.75 7.06 -6.43
CA SER A 430 -21.57 6.22 -5.56
C SER A 430 -21.05 6.22 -4.12
N LEU A 431 -19.74 6.08 -3.91
CA LEU A 431 -19.17 6.09 -2.56
C LEU A 431 -19.53 7.38 -1.79
N PHE A 432 -19.33 8.55 -2.40
CA PHE A 432 -19.46 9.83 -1.69
C PHE A 432 -20.88 10.43 -1.71
N PHE A 433 -21.75 10.02 -2.64
CA PHE A 433 -23.02 10.71 -2.86
C PHE A 433 -24.28 9.82 -2.79
N THR A 434 -24.18 8.50 -2.54
CA THR A 434 -25.36 7.60 -2.49
C THR A 434 -25.60 6.87 -1.16
N ASN A 435 -25.08 7.39 -0.04
CA ASN A 435 -25.19 6.77 1.30
C ASN A 435 -24.62 5.33 1.33
N TYR A 436 -23.42 5.19 0.81
CA TYR A 436 -22.73 3.92 0.64
C TYR A 436 -22.16 3.38 1.97
N ASN A 437 -22.39 2.10 2.28
CA ASN A 437 -21.93 1.46 3.52
C ASN A 437 -20.68 0.58 3.26
N LEU A 438 -19.56 0.90 3.91
CA LEU A 438 -18.28 0.18 3.72
C LEU A 438 -18.34 -1.27 4.20
N LYS A 439 -19.16 -1.57 5.21
CA LYS A 439 -19.33 -2.91 5.74
C LYS A 439 -19.73 -3.93 4.68
N ASN A 440 -20.45 -3.50 3.63
CA ASN A 440 -20.91 -4.36 2.54
C ASN A 440 -19.77 -4.81 1.60
N TYR A 441 -18.59 -4.19 1.70
CA TYR A 441 -17.46 -4.37 0.78
C TYR A 441 -16.18 -4.83 1.49
N ILE A 442 -16.25 -5.12 2.78
CA ILE A 442 -15.16 -5.81 3.46
C ILE A 442 -15.14 -7.22 2.89
N PRO A 443 -14.05 -7.65 2.21
CA PRO A 443 -13.94 -9.02 1.76
C PRO A 443 -14.08 -9.92 2.99
N ILE A 444 -15.00 -10.88 2.91
CA ILE A 444 -15.12 -11.91 3.96
C ILE A 444 -13.89 -12.80 3.83
N ILE A 445 -12.84 -12.47 4.57
CA ILE A 445 -11.62 -13.27 4.65
C ILE A 445 -11.96 -14.52 5.45
N SER A 446 -12.19 -15.65 4.78
CA SER A 446 -12.16 -16.95 5.42
C SER A 446 -10.70 -17.42 5.53
N LYS A 447 -10.33 -17.96 6.70
CA LYS A 447 -9.04 -18.62 6.89
C LYS A 447 -9.22 -20.13 6.93
N ASP A 448 -8.40 -20.85 6.17
CA ASP A 448 -8.08 -22.26 6.43
C ASP A 448 -7.13 -22.35 7.65
N VAL A 449 -6.94 -23.57 8.16
CA VAL A 449 -6.30 -23.87 9.46
C VAL A 449 -4.90 -23.26 9.59
N ASP A 450 -4.20 -23.00 8.48
CA ASP A 450 -2.82 -22.48 8.39
C ASP A 450 -2.62 -20.97 8.65
N CYS A 451 -3.67 -20.22 8.99
CA CYS A 451 -3.57 -18.75 8.99
C CYS A 451 -3.18 -18.15 7.63
N ASN A 452 -3.33 -18.91 6.54
CA ASN A 452 -3.19 -18.43 5.18
C ASN A 452 -4.43 -17.62 4.83
N VAL A 453 -4.20 -16.40 4.36
CA VAL A 453 -5.24 -15.53 3.83
C VAL A 453 -5.59 -16.08 2.45
N ASP A 454 -6.68 -16.85 2.35
CA ASP A 454 -7.33 -17.02 1.06
C ASP A 454 -8.18 -15.76 0.84
N ILE A 455 -7.77 -14.93 -0.11
CA ILE A 455 -8.65 -13.92 -0.67
C ILE A 455 -9.69 -14.73 -1.44
N VAL A 456 -10.91 -14.82 -0.91
CA VAL A 456 -12.04 -15.27 -1.72
C VAL A 456 -12.17 -14.23 -2.83
N SER A 457 -11.68 -14.57 -4.03
CA SER A 457 -11.89 -13.74 -5.21
C SER A 457 -13.39 -13.53 -5.34
N TYR A 458 -13.78 -12.26 -5.42
CA TYR A 458 -15.12 -11.94 -5.86
C TYR A 458 -15.31 -12.56 -7.25
N PRO A 459 -16.49 -13.10 -7.58
CA PRO A 459 -16.95 -12.93 -8.94
C PRO A 459 -17.07 -11.42 -9.13
N ASP A 460 -16.24 -10.89 -10.01
CA ASP A 460 -16.24 -9.55 -10.58
C ASP A 460 -15.10 -8.64 -10.06
N ASP A 461 -14.08 -8.52 -10.92
CA ASP A 461 -12.99 -7.54 -10.88
C ASP A 461 -13.51 -6.11 -11.18
N THR A 462 -14.73 -5.79 -10.74
CA THR A 462 -15.34 -4.50 -11.01
C THR A 462 -15.57 -3.72 -9.72
N PHE A 463 -14.76 -2.68 -9.54
CA PHE A 463 -15.25 -1.46 -8.91
C PHE A 463 -16.14 -0.68 -9.93
N GLY A 464 -16.97 -1.41 -10.66
CA GLY A 464 -17.94 -0.83 -11.55
C GLY A 464 -18.64 -1.91 -12.34
N GLY A 465 -19.71 -2.39 -11.71
CA GLY A 465 -20.64 -3.30 -12.34
C GLY A 465 -20.93 -2.81 -13.75
N VAL A 466 -20.69 -3.69 -14.71
CA VAL A 466 -21.36 -3.59 -16.01
C VAL A 466 -22.85 -3.62 -15.68
N LEU A 467 -23.58 -2.54 -15.96
CA LEU A 467 -25.02 -2.65 -16.11
C LEU A 467 -25.26 -3.32 -17.48
N PRO A 468 -25.83 -4.54 -17.55
CA PRO A 468 -26.40 -5.01 -18.80
C PRO A 468 -27.66 -4.18 -19.08
N ASP A 469 -27.81 -3.76 -20.32
CA ASP A 469 -29.01 -3.10 -20.82
C ASP A 469 -30.29 -3.87 -20.45
N GLY A 470 -31.19 -3.20 -19.72
CA GLY A 470 -32.58 -3.61 -19.48
C GLY A 470 -32.75 -4.68 -18.40
N ILE A 471 -33.18 -4.29 -17.19
CA ILE A 471 -33.50 -5.21 -16.08
C ILE A 471 -34.55 -6.24 -16.56
N PRO A 472 -34.18 -7.53 -16.73
CA PRO A 472 -35.16 -8.59 -16.83
C PRO A 472 -35.74 -8.77 -15.43
N ASN A 473 -37.07 -8.77 -15.31
CA ASN A 473 -37.74 -9.08 -14.06
C ASN A 473 -37.62 -10.58 -13.79
N GLU A 474 -36.50 -11.04 -13.25
CA GLU A 474 -36.15 -12.46 -13.11
C GLU A 474 -35.57 -12.77 -11.72
N PRO A 475 -35.78 -14.00 -11.19
CA PRO A 475 -35.11 -14.45 -9.96
C PRO A 475 -33.62 -14.65 -10.23
N ASN A 476 -32.77 -14.34 -9.26
CA ASN A 476 -31.32 -14.50 -9.37
C ASN A 476 -30.75 -15.09 -8.07
N ILE A 477 -30.11 -16.26 -8.16
CA ILE A 477 -29.53 -16.99 -7.03
C ILE A 477 -28.10 -16.52 -6.76
N SER A 478 -27.87 -16.11 -5.52
CA SER A 478 -26.53 -15.83 -5.00
C SER A 478 -26.25 -16.74 -3.81
N VAL A 479 -25.08 -17.38 -3.76
CA VAL A 479 -24.69 -18.29 -2.67
C VAL A 479 -23.34 -17.88 -2.13
N LEU A 480 -23.22 -17.79 -0.81
CA LEU A 480 -21.95 -17.47 -0.14
C LEU A 480 -21.66 -18.47 1.00
N PRO A 481 -20.45 -19.06 1.05
CA PRO A 481 -19.37 -18.98 0.06
C PRO A 481 -19.63 -19.85 -1.19
N LEU A 482 -18.96 -19.56 -2.33
CA LEU A 482 -19.09 -20.32 -3.59
C LEU A 482 -18.24 -21.60 -3.66
N ASN A 483 -17.36 -21.80 -2.68
CA ASN A 483 -16.63 -23.03 -2.44
C ASN A 483 -16.23 -23.09 -0.95
N HIS A 484 -15.79 -24.26 -0.47
CA HIS A 484 -15.25 -24.37 0.89
C HIS A 484 -14.32 -25.56 1.05
N ASN A 485 -13.13 -25.34 1.63
CA ASN A 485 -12.24 -26.40 2.09
C ASN A 485 -12.32 -26.53 3.61
N PHE A 486 -12.68 -27.70 4.11
CA PHE A 486 -12.76 -28.01 5.55
C PHE A 486 -11.38 -28.30 6.18
N GLY A 487 -10.30 -28.11 5.42
CA GLY A 487 -8.93 -28.28 5.86
C GLY A 487 -8.57 -29.74 6.13
N CYS A 488 -7.57 -29.94 6.99
CA CYS A 488 -7.14 -31.26 7.43
C CYS A 488 -7.93 -31.71 8.67
N VAL A 489 -8.75 -32.75 8.53
CA VAL A 489 -9.52 -33.36 9.63
C VAL A 489 -9.06 -34.80 9.83
N ASN A 490 -8.71 -35.15 11.06
CA ASN A 490 -8.32 -36.51 11.40
C ASN A 490 -9.43 -37.50 11.06
N VAL A 491 -9.06 -38.67 10.55
CA VAL A 491 -10.03 -39.73 10.25
C VAL A 491 -10.84 -40.07 11.51
N GLY A 492 -12.17 -40.00 11.41
CA GLY A 492 -13.09 -40.24 12.52
C GLY A 492 -13.52 -39.00 13.32
N ASN A 493 -12.93 -37.83 13.06
CA ASN A 493 -13.38 -36.55 13.62
C ASN A 493 -14.31 -35.80 12.66
N THR A 494 -14.98 -34.79 13.19
CA THR A 494 -15.85 -33.88 12.43
C THR A 494 -15.27 -32.47 12.48
N SER A 495 -15.30 -31.75 11.35
CA SER A 495 -14.91 -30.35 11.25
C SER A 495 -15.83 -29.44 12.06
N THR A 496 -15.45 -28.15 12.15
CA THR A 496 -16.42 -27.09 12.43
C THR A 496 -17.50 -27.05 11.35
N VAL A 497 -18.66 -26.49 11.71
CA VAL A 497 -19.78 -26.29 10.78
C VAL A 497 -19.47 -25.13 9.86
N GLN A 498 -19.64 -25.33 8.55
CA GLN A 498 -19.68 -24.28 7.56
C GLN A 498 -21.11 -23.98 7.17
N THR A 499 -21.52 -22.71 7.27
CA THR A 499 -22.82 -22.22 6.82
C THR A 499 -22.71 -21.64 5.42
N PHE A 500 -23.61 -22.05 4.52
CA PHE A 500 -23.82 -21.49 3.18
C PHE A 500 -25.12 -20.69 3.19
N THR A 501 -25.04 -19.41 2.87
CA THR A 501 -26.19 -18.52 2.77
C THR A 501 -26.60 -18.39 1.31
N ILE A 502 -27.87 -18.68 1.02
CA ILE A 502 -28.46 -18.54 -0.30
C ILE A 502 -29.40 -17.34 -0.26
N SER A 503 -29.20 -16.40 -1.19
CA SER A 503 -29.92 -15.14 -1.29
C SER A 503 -30.57 -14.99 -2.66
N ASN A 504 -31.66 -14.24 -2.71
CA ASN A 504 -32.28 -13.82 -3.95
C ASN A 504 -31.91 -12.36 -4.26
N THR A 505 -31.01 -12.15 -5.21
CA THR A 505 -30.57 -10.84 -5.69
C THR A 505 -31.39 -10.33 -6.88
N GLY A 506 -32.35 -11.13 -7.35
CA GLY A 506 -33.26 -10.78 -8.43
C GLY A 506 -34.45 -9.96 -7.96
N THR A 507 -35.33 -9.62 -8.90
CA THR A 507 -36.55 -8.83 -8.62
C THR A 507 -37.81 -9.68 -8.52
N ASN A 508 -37.73 -10.99 -8.79
CA ASN A 508 -38.81 -11.96 -8.66
C ASN A 508 -38.47 -13.07 -7.66
N ASP A 509 -39.48 -13.81 -7.19
CA ASP A 509 -39.33 -14.92 -6.22
C ASP A 509 -38.42 -16.05 -6.74
N LEU A 510 -37.39 -16.36 -5.96
CA LEU A 510 -36.46 -17.47 -6.20
C LEU A 510 -36.97 -18.73 -5.50
N VAL A 511 -37.28 -19.77 -6.26
CA VAL A 511 -37.75 -21.07 -5.76
C VAL A 511 -36.59 -22.05 -5.75
N ILE A 512 -36.18 -22.49 -4.56
CA ILE A 512 -35.09 -23.45 -4.38
C ILE A 512 -35.66 -24.88 -4.45
N GLY A 513 -34.99 -25.75 -5.20
CA GLY A 513 -35.27 -27.17 -5.28
C GLY A 513 -34.79 -27.96 -4.05
N VAL A 514 -34.59 -29.27 -4.21
CA VAL A 514 -34.04 -30.10 -3.12
C VAL A 514 -32.52 -30.02 -3.18
N VAL A 515 -31.91 -29.48 -2.12
CA VAL A 515 -30.46 -29.36 -2.02
C VAL A 515 -29.83 -30.69 -1.62
N GLY A 516 -28.68 -31.02 -2.23
CA GLY A 516 -27.98 -32.27 -1.99
C GLY A 516 -26.46 -32.18 -2.16
N LEU A 517 -25.77 -33.24 -1.75
CA LEU A 517 -24.33 -33.41 -1.95
C LEU A 517 -24.07 -34.38 -3.11
N THR A 518 -23.25 -33.96 -4.07
CA THR A 518 -22.86 -34.72 -5.26
C THR A 518 -21.33 -34.78 -5.39
N GLY A 519 -20.80 -35.34 -6.48
CA GLY A 519 -19.35 -35.39 -6.74
C GLY A 519 -18.66 -36.69 -6.30
N ALA A 520 -17.34 -36.63 -6.16
CA ALA A 520 -16.48 -37.82 -6.05
C ALA A 520 -16.59 -38.54 -4.70
N THR A 521 -16.68 -37.79 -3.59
CA THR A 521 -16.70 -38.34 -2.22
C THR A 521 -17.75 -37.67 -1.31
N PRO A 522 -19.03 -37.53 -1.73
CA PRO A 522 -20.06 -36.80 -1.00
C PRO A 522 -20.35 -37.37 0.39
N LEU A 523 -20.17 -38.69 0.59
CA LEU A 523 -20.39 -39.36 1.87
C LEU A 523 -19.40 -38.95 2.98
N GLN A 524 -18.37 -38.17 2.64
CA GLN A 524 -17.46 -37.61 3.64
C GLN A 524 -17.95 -36.27 4.19
N PHE A 525 -19.01 -35.70 3.61
CA PHE A 525 -19.61 -34.44 4.01
C PHE A 525 -21.05 -34.69 4.46
N ASN A 526 -21.53 -33.91 5.43
CA ASN A 526 -22.87 -34.06 5.98
C ASN A 526 -23.55 -32.70 6.11
N ILE A 527 -24.78 -32.59 5.60
CA ILE A 527 -25.65 -31.45 5.83
C ILE A 527 -26.25 -31.58 7.24
N LYS A 528 -25.94 -30.65 8.14
CA LYS A 528 -26.45 -30.59 9.51
C LYS A 528 -27.80 -29.88 9.59
N ASN A 529 -27.93 -28.75 8.89
CA ASN A 529 -29.18 -28.00 8.77
C ASN A 529 -29.41 -27.63 7.31
N ASN A 530 -30.66 -27.65 6.88
CA ASN A 530 -31.07 -27.32 5.52
C ASN A 530 -32.35 -26.50 5.57
N ASN A 531 -32.22 -25.19 5.70
CA ASN A 531 -33.35 -24.26 5.79
C ASN A 531 -33.75 -23.69 4.41
N CYS A 532 -33.17 -24.22 3.34
CA CYS A 532 -33.35 -23.69 1.99
C CYS A 532 -34.14 -24.61 1.05
N SER A 533 -34.09 -25.93 1.25
CA SER A 533 -34.72 -26.85 0.30
C SER A 533 -36.23 -26.66 0.21
N MET A 534 -36.76 -26.58 -1.01
CA MET A 534 -38.18 -26.34 -1.31
C MET A 534 -38.73 -25.01 -0.76
N LEU A 535 -37.85 -24.04 -0.50
CA LEU A 535 -38.24 -22.71 -0.03
C LEU A 535 -38.38 -21.74 -1.20
N THR A 536 -39.34 -20.82 -1.09
CA THR A 536 -39.41 -19.61 -1.93
C THR A 536 -38.78 -18.45 -1.18
N ILE A 537 -37.73 -17.87 -1.74
CA ILE A 537 -37.01 -16.73 -1.20
C ILE A 537 -37.48 -15.47 -1.95
N PRO A 538 -38.17 -14.52 -1.30
CA PRO A 538 -38.59 -13.28 -1.94
C PRO A 538 -37.36 -12.42 -2.33
N PRO A 539 -37.52 -11.42 -3.22
CA PRO A 539 -36.45 -10.47 -3.52
C PRO A 539 -35.79 -9.91 -2.26
N SER A 540 -34.45 -9.85 -2.24
CA SER A 540 -33.63 -9.48 -1.07
C SER A 540 -33.74 -10.40 0.16
N GLY A 541 -34.48 -11.51 0.07
CA GLY A 541 -34.53 -12.55 1.11
C GLY A 541 -33.34 -13.50 1.06
N ASN A 542 -33.18 -14.32 2.10
CA ASN A 542 -32.16 -15.36 2.18
C ASN A 542 -32.59 -16.58 3.03
N CYS A 543 -31.78 -17.64 2.96
CA CYS A 543 -31.85 -18.85 3.81
C CYS A 543 -30.45 -19.44 3.99
N SER A 544 -30.29 -20.46 4.87
CA SER A 544 -28.98 -21.06 5.16
C SER A 544 -28.96 -22.60 5.15
N ILE A 545 -27.76 -23.15 4.86
CA ILE A 545 -27.45 -24.58 4.88
C ILE A 545 -26.14 -24.80 5.63
N ASP A 546 -26.13 -25.69 6.61
CA ASP A 546 -24.95 -25.99 7.43
C ASP A 546 -24.35 -27.32 7.01
N ILE A 547 -23.05 -27.37 6.72
CA ILE A 547 -22.32 -28.57 6.28
C ILE A 547 -21.11 -28.81 7.19
N VAL A 548 -20.79 -30.08 7.43
CA VAL A 548 -19.54 -30.52 8.07
C VAL A 548 -18.83 -31.55 7.23
N PHE A 549 -17.50 -31.62 7.36
CA PHE A 549 -16.66 -32.70 6.86
C PHE A 549 -16.37 -33.72 7.97
N SER A 550 -16.52 -35.00 7.67
CA SER A 550 -16.33 -36.12 8.60
C SER A 550 -15.63 -37.29 7.88
N PRO A 551 -14.31 -37.19 7.63
CA PRO A 551 -13.60 -38.18 6.83
C PRO A 551 -13.54 -39.55 7.51
N THR A 552 -13.81 -40.59 6.74
CA THR A 552 -13.74 -42.00 7.18
C THR A 552 -12.49 -42.71 6.67
N SER A 553 -11.70 -42.08 5.80
CA SER A 553 -10.43 -42.61 5.30
C SER A 553 -9.49 -41.48 4.92
N THR A 554 -8.17 -41.71 4.99
CA THR A 554 -7.13 -40.74 4.63
C THR A 554 -7.20 -40.27 3.16
N GLY A 555 -6.53 -39.15 2.87
CA GLY A 555 -6.40 -38.54 1.55
C GLY A 555 -7.34 -37.36 1.32
N SER A 556 -7.21 -36.72 0.16
CA SER A 556 -8.06 -35.62 -0.28
C SER A 556 -9.46 -36.11 -0.66
N LYS A 557 -10.49 -35.40 -0.19
CA LYS A 557 -11.90 -35.62 -0.43
C LYS A 557 -12.49 -34.38 -1.07
N SER A 558 -13.38 -34.57 -2.04
CA SER A 558 -14.15 -33.50 -2.65
C SER A 558 -15.58 -33.93 -2.94
N ALA A 559 -16.48 -32.96 -2.95
CA ALA A 559 -17.90 -33.09 -3.28
C ALA A 559 -18.42 -31.74 -3.77
N ASN A 560 -19.65 -31.70 -4.27
CA ASN A 560 -20.34 -30.45 -4.59
C ASN A 560 -21.62 -30.35 -3.76
N LEU A 561 -21.92 -29.18 -3.21
CA LEU A 561 -23.24 -28.83 -2.71
C LEU A 561 -24.07 -28.31 -3.89
N SER A 562 -25.08 -29.08 -4.29
CA SER A 562 -25.91 -28.82 -5.48
C SER A 562 -27.24 -28.20 -5.08
N ILE A 563 -27.52 -27.01 -5.61
CA ILE A 563 -28.66 -26.16 -5.26
C ILE A 563 -29.46 -25.86 -6.53
N PRO A 564 -30.45 -26.70 -6.89
CA PRO A 564 -31.35 -26.41 -8.00
C PRO A 564 -32.24 -25.21 -7.69
N SER A 565 -32.58 -24.40 -8.68
CA SER A 565 -33.49 -23.25 -8.53
C SER A 565 -34.27 -22.96 -9.81
N ASN A 566 -35.15 -21.95 -9.77
CA ASN A 566 -35.82 -21.39 -10.95
C ASN A 566 -35.10 -20.17 -11.53
N ASP A 567 -33.86 -19.91 -11.12
CA ASP A 567 -33.00 -18.93 -11.77
C ASP A 567 -32.79 -19.34 -13.25
N PRO A 568 -33.11 -18.49 -14.23
CA PRO A 568 -33.01 -18.82 -15.64
C PRO A 568 -31.55 -18.90 -16.13
N ASP A 569 -30.64 -18.15 -15.53
CA ASP A 569 -29.22 -18.11 -15.88
C ASP A 569 -28.46 -19.26 -15.20
N ILE A 570 -28.81 -19.57 -13.94
CA ILE A 570 -28.19 -20.63 -13.14
C ILE A 570 -29.26 -21.58 -12.55
N PRO A 571 -29.87 -22.47 -13.36
CA PRO A 571 -30.92 -23.37 -12.88
C PRO A 571 -30.45 -24.37 -11.81
N THR A 572 -29.14 -24.59 -11.69
CA THR A 572 -28.54 -25.35 -10.60
C THR A 572 -27.17 -24.77 -10.27
N MET A 573 -27.01 -24.28 -9.04
CA MET A 573 -25.76 -23.77 -8.52
C MET A 573 -25.01 -24.90 -7.81
N ASP A 574 -23.83 -25.26 -8.30
CA ASP A 574 -22.95 -26.28 -7.70
C ASP A 574 -21.76 -25.62 -7.00
N ILE A 575 -21.64 -25.87 -5.70
CA ILE A 575 -20.65 -25.26 -4.81
C ILE A 575 -19.60 -26.31 -4.47
N SER A 576 -18.35 -26.10 -4.88
CA SER A 576 -17.29 -27.08 -4.66
C SER A 576 -16.86 -27.12 -3.20
N ILE A 577 -16.90 -28.29 -2.56
CA ILE A 577 -16.41 -28.51 -1.20
C ILE A 577 -15.31 -29.56 -1.16
N SER A 578 -14.31 -29.36 -0.32
CA SER A 578 -13.17 -30.27 -0.20
C SER A 578 -12.64 -30.39 1.23
N GLY A 579 -11.76 -31.36 1.46
CA GLY A 579 -11.10 -31.57 2.74
C GLY A 579 -10.02 -32.64 2.63
N THR A 580 -8.99 -32.59 3.45
CA THR A 580 -7.96 -33.63 3.51
C THR A 580 -8.02 -34.35 4.84
N SER A 581 -7.58 -35.61 4.86
CA SER A 581 -7.55 -36.39 6.10
C SER A 581 -6.28 -37.19 6.23
N LYS A 582 -5.74 -37.21 7.44
CA LYS A 582 -4.50 -37.91 7.83
C LYS A 582 -4.73 -38.68 9.14
N THR A 583 -3.80 -39.55 9.46
CA THR A 583 -3.77 -40.31 10.73
C THR A 583 -2.99 -39.61 11.85
N GLU A 584 -2.23 -38.56 11.54
CA GLU A 584 -1.43 -37.75 12.50
C GLU A 584 -1.96 -36.31 12.57
N LEU A 585 -1.67 -35.61 13.69
CA LEU A 585 -2.16 -34.24 13.98
C LEU A 585 -1.77 -33.25 12.87
N CYS A 586 -2.75 -32.56 12.31
CA CYS A 586 -2.57 -31.50 11.30
C CYS A 586 -1.97 -30.23 11.94
N PRO A 587 -0.79 -29.72 11.51
CA PRO A 587 -0.20 -28.47 12.02
C PRO A 587 -0.64 -27.24 11.20
N CYS A 588 -0.45 -26.02 11.73
CA CYS A 588 -0.62 -24.77 10.97
C CYS A 588 0.58 -23.78 10.91
N ALA A 589 0.88 -23.22 9.71
CA ALA A 589 1.43 -21.87 9.37
C ALA A 589 2.41 -21.77 8.15
N ILE A 590 2.26 -20.68 7.36
CA ILE A 590 3.14 -20.17 6.28
C ILE A 590 4.63 -20.01 6.66
N VAL A 591 5.48 -20.25 5.66
CA VAL A 591 6.95 -20.28 5.69
C VAL A 591 7.59 -18.86 5.71
N LEU A 592 7.60 -18.24 6.89
CA LEU A 592 8.78 -17.48 7.40
C LEU A 592 9.15 -17.96 8.82
N GLN A 593 8.70 -19.17 9.18
CA GLN A 593 8.98 -19.81 10.46
C GLN A 593 10.09 -20.87 10.40
N ASP A 594 11.06 -20.74 9.50
CA ASP A 594 12.19 -21.67 9.56
C ASP A 594 13.00 -21.46 10.86
N ASN A 595 12.96 -20.24 11.44
CA ASN A 595 13.64 -19.99 12.71
C ASN A 595 13.05 -18.85 13.58
N PRO A 596 12.40 -19.15 14.71
CA PRO A 596 11.92 -18.17 15.69
C PRO A 596 12.99 -17.21 16.24
N SER A 597 14.29 -17.54 16.13
CA SER A 597 15.36 -16.62 16.51
C SER A 597 15.52 -15.45 15.55
N ASP A 598 15.20 -15.63 14.27
CA ASP A 598 15.47 -14.63 13.22
C ASP A 598 14.43 -13.52 13.27
N LEU A 599 13.16 -13.89 13.48
CA LEU A 599 12.10 -12.93 13.75
C LEU A 599 12.40 -12.10 15.00
N LYS A 600 12.87 -12.74 16.08
CA LYS A 600 13.28 -12.04 17.31
C LYS A 600 14.48 -11.11 17.07
N LEU A 601 15.45 -11.52 16.26
CA LEU A 601 16.61 -10.70 15.91
C LEU A 601 16.20 -9.44 15.14
N LEU A 602 15.32 -9.59 14.13
CA LEU A 602 14.83 -8.47 13.32
C LEU A 602 13.93 -7.52 14.12
N GLN A 603 13.07 -8.05 14.99
CA GLN A 603 12.26 -7.25 15.91
C GLN A 603 13.15 -6.44 16.87
N ARG A 604 14.16 -7.07 17.47
CA ARG A 604 15.14 -6.38 18.30
C ARG A 604 15.92 -5.32 17.53
N TYR A 605 16.34 -5.60 16.30
CA TYR A 605 17.01 -4.61 15.45
C TYR A 605 16.11 -3.41 15.12
N ARG A 606 14.83 -3.65 14.81
CA ARG A 606 13.82 -2.58 14.67
C ARG A 606 13.71 -1.75 15.94
N ASP A 607 13.58 -2.40 17.09
CA ASP A 607 13.26 -1.77 18.37
C ASP A 607 14.47 -1.13 19.06
N GLU A 608 15.68 -1.63 18.80
CA GLU A 608 16.92 -1.19 19.46
C GLU A 608 17.87 -0.43 18.51
N SER A 609 17.70 -0.47 17.19
CA SER A 609 18.57 0.24 16.24
C SER A 609 17.81 1.19 15.33
N LEU A 610 16.81 0.72 14.59
CA LEU A 610 16.03 1.59 13.68
C LEU A 610 15.26 2.66 14.46
N SER A 611 14.64 2.26 15.57
CA SER A 611 13.93 3.15 16.50
C SER A 611 14.83 4.23 17.11
N LYS A 612 16.17 4.06 17.13
CA LYS A 612 17.09 5.07 17.68
C LYS A 612 17.35 6.23 16.71
N THR A 613 16.84 6.16 15.49
CA THR A 613 17.03 7.19 14.45
C THR A 613 15.70 7.70 13.93
N ASN A 614 15.56 9.02 13.75
CA ASN A 614 14.31 9.60 13.23
C ASN A 614 13.93 9.05 11.86
N ILE A 615 14.92 8.86 10.97
CA ILE A 615 14.71 8.27 9.66
C ILE A 615 14.32 6.77 9.75
N GLY A 616 14.88 6.01 10.70
CA GLY A 616 14.50 4.62 10.92
C GLY A 616 13.09 4.47 11.49
N LYS A 617 12.67 5.36 12.39
CA LYS A 617 11.28 5.44 12.87
C LYS A 617 10.29 5.77 11.74
N LEU A 618 10.61 6.79 10.94
CA LEU A 618 9.79 7.20 9.80
C LEU A 618 9.63 6.07 8.78
N LEU A 619 10.74 5.45 8.37
CA LEU A 619 10.72 4.34 7.42
C LEU A 619 9.95 3.14 7.96
N THR A 620 10.14 2.79 9.24
CA THR A 620 9.38 1.69 9.88
C THR A 620 7.87 1.94 9.78
N LYS A 621 7.41 3.17 10.04
CA LYS A 621 5.99 3.54 9.94
C LYS A 621 5.47 3.55 8.51
N LEU A 622 6.25 4.10 7.58
CA LEU A 622 5.90 4.11 6.17
C LEU A 622 5.78 2.68 5.62
N PHE A 623 6.68 1.76 6.00
CA PHE A 623 6.56 0.34 5.67
C PHE A 623 5.35 -0.32 6.29
N TYR A 624 4.98 0.02 7.53
CA TYR A 624 3.74 -0.49 8.13
C TYR A 624 2.51 -0.10 7.31
N MET A 625 2.44 1.15 6.84
CA MET A 625 1.33 1.66 6.03
C MET A 625 1.18 0.93 4.69
N VAL A 626 2.29 0.46 4.10
CA VAL A 626 2.29 -0.26 2.81
C VAL A 626 2.50 -1.77 2.96
N SER A 627 2.50 -2.30 4.19
CA SER A 627 2.96 -3.66 4.49
C SER A 627 2.20 -4.77 3.77
N ALA A 628 0.87 -4.63 3.63
CA ALA A 628 0.06 -5.59 2.89
C ALA A 628 0.49 -5.67 1.42
N LYS A 629 0.63 -4.52 0.75
CA LYS A 629 1.03 -4.47 -0.66
C LYS A 629 2.51 -4.81 -0.85
N ALA A 630 3.35 -4.48 0.13
CA ALA A 630 4.76 -4.87 0.14
C ALA A 630 4.94 -6.40 0.20
N VAL A 631 4.13 -7.09 1.01
CA VAL A 631 4.12 -8.56 1.09
C VAL A 631 3.55 -9.19 -0.16
N GLU A 632 2.48 -8.62 -0.73
CA GLU A 632 1.92 -9.06 -2.00
C GLU A 632 2.96 -8.96 -3.12
N THR A 633 3.62 -7.81 -3.28
CA THR A 633 4.73 -7.64 -4.25
C THR A 633 5.83 -8.67 -4.05
N LEU A 634 6.22 -9.00 -2.81
CA LEU A 634 7.25 -10.03 -2.58
C LEU A 634 6.76 -11.44 -2.93
N ASN A 635 5.50 -11.78 -2.61
CA ASN A 635 4.94 -13.09 -2.92
C ASN A 635 4.81 -13.32 -4.43
N ASP A 636 4.54 -12.25 -5.18
CA ASP A 636 4.43 -12.28 -6.64
C ASP A 636 5.81 -12.37 -7.32
N ASN A 637 6.90 -12.10 -6.58
CA ASN A 637 8.28 -12.02 -7.07
C ASN A 637 9.23 -12.94 -6.26
N PRO A 638 9.20 -14.27 -6.52
CA PRO A 638 9.93 -15.27 -5.73
C PRO A 638 11.47 -15.13 -5.80
N GLU A 639 12.01 -14.53 -6.85
CA GLU A 639 13.42 -14.15 -6.99
C GLU A 639 13.82 -13.02 -6.04
N LEU A 640 12.96 -12.00 -5.84
CA LEU A 640 13.19 -10.97 -4.82
C LEU A 640 13.24 -11.60 -3.42
N ILE A 641 12.40 -12.60 -3.15
CA ILE A 641 12.45 -13.35 -1.88
C ILE A 641 13.77 -14.10 -1.74
N ALA A 642 14.25 -14.75 -2.80
CA ALA A 642 15.50 -15.50 -2.78
C ALA A 642 16.72 -14.58 -2.60
N GLU A 643 16.75 -13.44 -3.28
CA GLU A 643 17.78 -12.40 -3.15
C GLU A 643 17.78 -11.81 -1.73
N ALA A 644 16.60 -11.42 -1.22
CA ALA A 644 16.45 -10.92 0.14
C ALA A 644 16.97 -11.91 1.19
N ARG A 645 16.65 -13.20 1.05
CA ARG A 645 17.17 -14.26 1.95
C ARG A 645 18.70 -14.34 1.90
N SER A 646 19.28 -14.34 0.71
CA SER A 646 20.74 -14.37 0.52
C SER A 646 21.42 -13.16 1.18
N LEU A 647 20.89 -11.96 0.99
CA LEU A 647 21.43 -10.72 1.56
C LEU A 647 21.28 -10.67 3.09
N ILE A 648 20.14 -11.14 3.62
CA ILE A 648 19.91 -11.26 5.06
C ILE A 648 20.90 -12.24 5.68
N ASP A 649 21.10 -13.41 5.08
CA ASP A 649 22.01 -14.43 5.61
C ASP A 649 23.47 -13.96 5.61
N LYS A 650 23.91 -13.25 4.57
CA LYS A 650 25.26 -12.67 4.49
C LYS A 650 25.52 -11.63 5.59
N ASN A 651 24.51 -10.84 5.97
CA ASN A 651 24.65 -9.73 6.93
C ASN A 651 24.12 -10.05 8.34
N ARG A 652 23.58 -11.26 8.55
CA ARG A 652 22.93 -11.69 9.80
C ARG A 652 23.80 -11.50 11.04
N LYS A 653 25.08 -11.85 10.94
CA LYS A 653 26.04 -11.76 12.04
C LYS A 653 26.24 -10.32 12.47
N ASP A 654 26.41 -9.41 11.52
CA ASP A 654 26.63 -8.00 11.76
C ASP A 654 25.41 -7.33 12.41
N VAL A 655 24.18 -7.76 12.07
CA VAL A 655 22.96 -7.31 12.77
C VAL A 655 23.01 -7.65 14.26
N SER A 656 23.46 -8.86 14.60
CA SER A 656 23.66 -9.25 16.00
C SER A 656 24.80 -8.46 16.65
N ASP A 657 25.88 -8.16 15.92
CA ASP A 657 27.02 -7.41 16.43
C ASP A 657 26.64 -5.96 16.77
N VAL A 658 25.86 -5.28 15.92
CA VAL A 658 25.33 -3.93 16.19
C VAL A 658 24.44 -3.91 17.43
N LEU A 659 23.58 -4.91 17.58
CA LEU A 659 22.70 -5.06 18.75
C LEU A 659 23.48 -5.27 20.05
N ASP A 660 24.62 -5.97 19.97
CA ASP A 660 25.52 -6.17 21.10
C ASP A 660 26.47 -4.97 21.35
N GLY A 661 26.30 -3.87 20.61
CA GLY A 661 27.11 -2.65 20.74
C GLY A 661 28.50 -2.73 20.10
N ARG A 662 28.74 -3.70 19.22
CA ARG A 662 29.95 -3.82 18.40
C ARG A 662 29.77 -3.06 17.07
N ASP A 663 30.87 -2.73 16.40
CA ASP A 663 30.83 -2.17 15.05
C ASP A 663 30.34 -3.25 14.07
N GLY A 664 29.25 -2.99 13.36
CA GLY A 664 28.75 -3.87 12.30
C GLY A 664 29.07 -3.34 10.91
N VAL A 665 29.35 -4.24 9.97
CA VAL A 665 29.58 -3.91 8.57
C VAL A 665 28.50 -4.59 7.72
N ILE A 666 27.79 -3.82 6.92
CA ILE A 666 26.98 -4.37 5.85
C ILE A 666 27.88 -4.57 4.65
N TYR A 667 28.02 -5.83 4.25
CA TYR A 667 28.72 -6.24 3.03
C TYR A 667 27.75 -6.31 1.85
N ASN A 668 28.30 -6.22 0.65
CA ASN A 668 27.54 -6.26 -0.60
C ASN A 668 26.55 -5.09 -0.70
N THR A 669 26.95 -3.90 -0.26
CA THR A 669 26.07 -2.72 -0.28
C THR A 669 25.53 -2.45 -1.69
N ASP A 670 26.33 -2.70 -2.73
CA ASP A 670 25.90 -2.48 -4.11
C ASP A 670 24.83 -3.51 -4.55
N GLU A 671 24.89 -4.76 -4.07
CA GLU A 671 23.81 -5.75 -4.27
C GLU A 671 22.54 -5.34 -3.52
N ILE A 672 22.66 -4.77 -2.31
CA ILE A 672 21.50 -4.28 -1.55
C ILE A 672 20.86 -3.06 -2.26
N VAL A 673 21.67 -2.18 -2.86
CA VAL A 673 21.16 -1.07 -3.69
C VAL A 673 20.42 -1.58 -4.92
N SER A 674 20.93 -2.65 -5.55
CA SER A 674 20.27 -3.31 -6.67
C SER A 674 18.95 -3.95 -6.25
N PHE A 675 18.94 -4.74 -5.18
CA PHE A 675 17.72 -5.30 -4.59
C PHE A 675 16.66 -4.22 -4.30
N LEU A 676 17.06 -3.11 -3.65
CA LEU A 676 16.13 -2.01 -3.36
C LEU A 676 15.59 -1.35 -4.64
N SER A 677 16.35 -1.36 -5.72
CA SER A 677 15.90 -0.82 -7.01
C SER A 677 14.94 -1.77 -7.71
N ASN A 678 15.27 -3.07 -7.76
CA ASN A 678 14.40 -4.10 -8.32
C ASN A 678 13.07 -4.14 -7.57
N TYR A 679 13.13 -4.20 -6.23
CA TYR A 679 11.93 -4.17 -5.42
C TYR A 679 11.11 -2.88 -5.62
N ALA A 680 11.75 -1.73 -5.82
CA ALA A 680 11.06 -0.48 -6.09
C ALA A 680 10.37 -0.45 -7.46
N ASN A 681 10.89 -1.17 -8.45
CA ASN A 681 10.32 -1.24 -9.78
C ASN A 681 8.99 -2.02 -9.78
N ASP A 682 8.91 -3.11 -9.02
CA ASP A 682 7.71 -3.95 -8.92
C ASP A 682 6.71 -3.47 -7.85
N SER A 683 7.04 -2.36 -7.19
CA SER A 683 6.28 -1.82 -6.06
C SER A 683 5.28 -0.72 -6.49
N PRO A 684 4.14 -0.59 -5.78
CA PRO A 684 3.22 0.54 -5.96
C PRO A 684 3.89 1.89 -5.65
N PRO A 685 3.36 3.03 -6.13
CA PRO A 685 4.02 4.34 -6.07
C PRO A 685 4.55 4.74 -4.69
N LEU A 686 3.76 4.55 -3.63
CA LEU A 686 4.19 4.91 -2.27
C LEU A 686 5.35 4.03 -1.77
N LEU A 687 5.32 2.73 -2.04
CA LEU A 687 6.41 1.81 -1.67
C LEU A 687 7.67 2.08 -2.50
N LYS A 688 7.51 2.40 -3.80
CA LYS A 688 8.60 2.82 -4.69
C LYS A 688 9.32 4.06 -4.17
N VAL A 689 8.57 5.08 -3.73
CA VAL A 689 9.15 6.29 -3.11
C VAL A 689 9.93 5.94 -1.83
N ILE A 690 9.37 5.11 -0.95
CA ILE A 690 10.02 4.69 0.30
C ILE A 690 11.35 3.98 0.00
N LEU A 691 11.35 3.01 -0.90
CA LEU A 691 12.53 2.24 -1.27
C LEU A 691 13.62 3.11 -1.92
N ASN A 692 13.22 4.08 -2.76
CA ASN A 692 14.15 5.03 -3.37
C ASN A 692 14.77 5.99 -2.36
N VAL A 693 14.02 6.44 -1.35
CA VAL A 693 14.54 7.27 -0.25
C VAL A 693 15.60 6.51 0.54
N ILE A 694 15.34 5.24 0.88
CA ILE A 694 16.29 4.37 1.59
C ILE A 694 17.57 4.21 0.78
N LYS A 695 17.43 3.89 -0.51
CA LYS A 695 18.54 3.74 -1.45
C LYS A 695 19.41 5.00 -1.52
N LYS A 696 18.77 6.18 -1.68
CA LYS A 696 19.47 7.47 -1.77
C LYS A 696 20.23 7.79 -0.49
N ASP A 697 19.63 7.59 0.69
CA ASP A 697 20.30 7.81 1.98
C ASP A 697 21.49 6.85 2.17
N MET A 698 21.30 5.56 1.85
CA MET A 698 22.35 4.54 1.94
C MET A 698 23.56 4.90 1.06
N LEU A 699 23.33 5.28 -0.20
CA LEU A 699 24.39 5.71 -1.12
C LEU A 699 25.10 6.99 -0.64
N GLN A 700 24.35 7.98 -0.13
CA GLN A 700 24.94 9.21 0.40
C GLN A 700 25.81 8.93 1.62
N LYS A 701 25.40 8.02 2.51
CA LYS A 701 26.16 7.64 3.71
C LYS A 701 27.38 6.82 3.35
N LYS A 702 27.30 5.91 2.38
CA LYS A 702 28.46 5.18 1.82
C LYS A 702 29.52 6.16 1.31
N LYS A 703 29.12 7.12 0.47
CA LYS A 703 30.02 8.17 -0.07
C LYS A 703 30.68 9.02 1.02
N ARG A 704 29.98 9.27 2.13
CA ARG A 704 30.45 10.12 3.23
C ARG A 704 31.16 9.35 4.35
N GLY A 705 31.29 8.02 4.24
CA GLY A 705 31.80 7.16 5.31
C GLY A 705 30.99 7.26 6.60
N GLU A 706 29.69 7.56 6.48
CA GLU A 706 28.75 7.66 7.60
C GLU A 706 28.10 6.31 7.88
N LEU A 707 27.67 6.08 9.13
CA LEU A 707 26.94 4.87 9.47
C LEU A 707 25.49 4.98 8.96
N PHE A 708 24.99 3.89 8.40
CA PHE A 708 23.60 3.68 8.00
C PHE A 708 22.96 2.70 8.99
N PHE A 709 22.03 3.21 9.81
CA PHE A 709 21.38 2.45 10.89
C PHE A 709 22.31 1.65 11.83
N GLY A 710 23.52 2.14 12.06
CA GLY A 710 24.51 1.48 12.92
C GLY A 710 25.56 0.69 12.14
N PHE A 711 25.40 0.52 10.83
CA PHE A 711 26.34 -0.20 9.97
C PHE A 711 27.26 0.71 9.20
N LYS A 712 28.51 0.28 9.06
CA LYS A 712 29.39 0.75 7.99
C LYS A 712 28.98 0.05 6.69
N LEU A 713 28.95 0.81 5.60
CA LEU A 713 28.58 0.29 4.28
C LEU A 713 29.85 -0.03 3.48
N GLU A 714 30.02 -1.29 3.11
CA GLU A 714 31.12 -1.78 2.24
C GLU A 714 30.59 -2.31 0.90
#